data_AF-A0A840XSE9-F1
#
_entry.id   AF-A0A840XSE9-F1
#
_cell.length_a   1.000
_cell.length_b   1.000
_cell.length_c   1.000
_cell.angle_alpha   90.00
_cell.angle_beta   90.00
_cell.angle_gamma   90.00
#
_symmetry.space_group_name_H-M   'P 1'
#
loop_
_entity.id
_entity.type
_entity.pdbx_description
1 polymer ?
#
loop_
_entity_poly.entity_id
_entity_poly.type
_entity_poly.pdbx_seq_one_letter_code
_entity_poly.pdbx_strand_id
1 'polypeptide(L)'
;MSASRRPRPRRTPPVAPPRAITVTATAATALSWAIIAVVLWSIYRDVAFVVLAAVAIPLGIGIALTGVLLRWPSIGMLAAAVAATLVVGVPLAVPGRTVYGVLPEPGGLLDLVAGVALGWRQLITIDLPVGAYQALLVPALVLLLGGPLATLALALRLKRGELAALVPLAGFLLAIALGPETAALPISTTIALATTLLLWQAVWRRHRRAAAVGDAGRADAGRTGARALAAATTLLLVAGAAGAALVAVVPPPGDRTVLRSLVDPPFDPLAQPSPLGAYRASFATEVADLTAVVIAGAPEGSRLRVAALDSYDGTVFAVGSDRVDSPSGSFVRIPTRRDLAAVPGDRVRVEIELRRPSGVWLPTVGELESIAFSGESAADLRDRFVLNATTGTAAFVGGPPTGVRYTVDAVIPTNPATPLSRAVPGAEAVPAITAVPDALREWLDGVTAGIEGEGARLERALTSLREQGYLSHGIAEDEAPSRSGHSLDRLDELFSAPLMIGDAEQFAAAGALLARELGFPSRVIIGFGPLPGAATTTLLESDRTAWVEVATAEGWVAVDVAPQRRELPPTEPDDPVPVSRPQNAVQPPVDDAPPLEELAPPEIEARDDTGLDPFWQAVLAVLRVLGVVLLVAALLAAPFLGIVAAKLHRRRRRRTAADPALRILGGWHDVTDQARDYGVELPVAATRTEAAQAIGRPSALVLARVTDRAVYAPEPPSEHEAERVWEAADALRASLAEGRNRRERWRAAVSMTSLRRYPGRGRTTGGRRR
;
A
#
# COMPACT_ATOMS: atom_id res chain seq x y z
N MET A 1 -34.12 70.73 8.99
CA MET A 1 -32.67 70.79 9.30
C MET A 1 -32.07 69.41 9.08
N SER A 2 -31.06 69.36 8.20
CA SER A 2 -30.45 68.15 7.65
C SER A 2 -29.57 67.43 8.68
N ALA A 3 -29.87 66.16 8.99
CA ALA A 3 -29.06 65.34 9.89
C ALA A 3 -27.91 64.68 9.10
N SER A 4 -26.69 65.05 9.45
CA SER A 4 -25.45 64.59 8.84
C SER A 4 -25.22 63.09 9.08
N ARG A 5 -25.36 62.28 8.03
CA ARG A 5 -24.92 60.87 8.01
C ARG A 5 -23.40 60.82 8.18
N ARG A 6 -22.93 60.34 9.33
CA ARG A 6 -21.51 59.98 9.52
C ARG A 6 -21.11 58.86 8.55
N PRO A 7 -19.95 58.95 7.87
CA PRO A 7 -19.54 57.93 6.92
C PRO A 7 -19.14 56.64 7.64
N ARG A 8 -19.64 55.50 7.15
CA ARG A 8 -19.20 54.16 7.58
C ARG A 8 -17.67 54.03 7.37
N PRO A 9 -16.90 53.47 8.31
CA PRO A 9 -15.48 53.22 8.08
C PRO A 9 -15.33 52.26 6.90
N ARG A 10 -14.76 52.76 5.81
CA ARG A 10 -14.33 51.94 4.67
C ARG A 10 -13.34 50.91 5.20
N ARG A 11 -13.71 49.62 5.15
CA ARG A 11 -12.75 48.53 5.32
C ARG A 11 -11.66 48.73 4.26
N THR A 12 -10.45 49.06 4.70
CA THR A 12 -9.29 49.05 3.82
C THR A 12 -9.16 47.64 3.24
N PRO A 13 -9.12 47.49 1.90
CA PRO A 13 -8.94 46.18 1.29
C PRO A 13 -7.58 45.62 1.75
N PRO A 14 -7.47 44.31 2.02
CA PRO A 14 -6.15 43.70 2.24
C PRO A 14 -5.29 43.96 1.00
N VAL A 15 -4.12 44.55 1.23
CA VAL A 15 -3.14 44.86 0.19
C VAL A 15 -2.76 43.55 -0.50
N ALA A 16 -2.88 43.51 -1.83
CA ALA A 16 -2.45 42.35 -2.62
C ALA A 16 -0.98 42.04 -2.31
N PRO A 17 -0.57 40.76 -2.25
CA PRO A 17 0.82 40.42 -1.99
C PRO A 17 1.73 41.09 -3.04
N PRO A 18 2.92 41.58 -2.64
CA PRO A 18 3.88 42.16 -3.57
C PRO A 18 4.19 41.19 -4.71
N ARG A 19 4.27 41.69 -5.96
CA ARG A 19 4.53 40.87 -7.16
C ARG A 19 5.74 39.93 -6.99
N ALA A 20 6.80 40.42 -6.32
CA ALA A 20 8.00 39.63 -6.04
C ALA A 20 7.75 38.41 -5.13
N ILE A 21 6.85 38.52 -4.15
CA ILE A 21 6.48 37.39 -3.27
C ILE A 21 5.66 36.37 -4.06
N THR A 22 4.76 36.83 -4.94
CA THR A 22 3.97 35.93 -5.79
C THR A 22 4.87 35.14 -6.74
N VAL A 23 5.80 35.80 -7.45
CA VAL A 23 6.73 35.13 -8.39
C VAL A 23 7.61 34.12 -7.68
N THR A 24 8.22 34.50 -6.55
CA THR A 24 9.11 33.61 -5.80
C THR A 24 8.36 32.43 -5.18
N ALA A 25 7.15 32.64 -4.66
CA ALA A 25 6.30 31.56 -4.15
C ALA A 25 5.85 30.60 -5.26
N THR A 26 5.48 31.11 -6.43
CA THR A 26 5.11 30.28 -7.58
C THR A 26 6.29 29.43 -8.06
N ALA A 27 7.48 30.03 -8.23
CA ALA A 27 8.68 29.33 -8.66
C ALA A 27 9.11 28.23 -7.66
N ALA A 28 9.10 28.55 -6.35
CA ALA A 28 9.43 27.58 -5.31
C ALA A 28 8.41 26.42 -5.25
N THR A 29 7.13 26.72 -5.43
CA THR A 29 6.06 25.72 -5.49
C THR A 29 6.25 24.79 -6.69
N ALA A 30 6.45 25.35 -7.89
CA ALA A 30 6.68 24.58 -9.10
C ALA A 30 7.91 23.66 -8.97
N LEU A 31 9.03 24.20 -8.48
CA LEU A 31 10.27 23.43 -8.32
C LEU A 31 10.13 22.31 -7.28
N SER A 32 9.49 22.59 -6.14
CA SER A 32 9.29 21.60 -5.07
C SER A 32 8.43 20.43 -5.54
N TRP A 33 7.33 20.70 -6.25
CA TRP A 33 6.44 19.66 -6.75
C TRP A 33 6.98 18.94 -8.00
N ALA A 34 7.84 19.59 -8.80
CA ALA A 34 8.60 18.90 -9.84
C ALA A 34 9.59 17.89 -9.24
N ILE A 35 10.28 18.23 -8.14
CA ILE A 35 11.17 17.29 -7.43
C ILE A 35 10.38 16.11 -6.86
N ILE A 36 9.19 16.36 -6.28
CA ILE A 36 8.30 15.30 -5.80
C ILE A 36 7.84 14.40 -6.97
N ALA A 37 7.52 14.98 -8.14
CA ALA A 37 7.19 14.20 -9.33
C ALA A 37 8.36 13.31 -9.80
N VAL A 38 9.62 13.77 -9.68
CA VAL A 38 10.81 12.95 -9.95
C VAL A 38 10.95 11.78 -8.96
N VAL A 39 10.56 11.96 -7.69
CA VAL A 39 10.52 10.84 -6.73
C VAL A 39 9.42 9.85 -7.11
N LEU A 40 8.23 10.34 -7.43
CA LEU A 40 7.10 9.51 -7.86
C LEU A 40 7.37 8.80 -9.20
N TRP A 41 8.30 9.28 -10.04
CA TRP A 41 8.71 8.57 -11.26
C TRP A 41 9.15 7.13 -10.99
N SER A 42 9.83 6.89 -9.86
CA SER A 42 10.25 5.53 -9.45
C SER A 42 9.09 4.56 -9.23
N ILE A 43 7.89 5.09 -8.93
CA ILE A 43 6.66 4.33 -8.70
C ILE A 43 5.96 4.03 -10.03
N TYR A 44 5.88 5.00 -10.93
CA TYR A 44 5.04 4.90 -12.13
C TYR A 44 5.80 4.46 -13.39
N ARG A 45 7.01 4.99 -13.64
CA ARG A 45 7.86 4.72 -14.82
C ARG A 45 7.12 4.64 -16.18
N ASP A 46 6.11 5.47 -16.40
CA ASP A 46 5.28 5.48 -17.62
C ASP A 46 5.09 6.90 -18.18
N VAL A 47 5.00 7.03 -19.50
CA VAL A 47 4.84 8.31 -20.19
C VAL A 47 3.56 9.05 -19.75
N ALA A 48 2.47 8.33 -19.47
CA ALA A 48 1.22 8.90 -18.97
C ALA A 48 1.42 9.65 -17.65
N PHE A 49 2.31 9.16 -16.77
CA PHE A 49 2.66 9.88 -15.55
C PHE A 49 3.40 11.20 -15.83
N VAL A 50 4.29 11.23 -16.82
CA VAL A 50 4.99 12.47 -17.22
C VAL A 50 3.97 13.51 -17.70
N VAL A 51 3.04 13.09 -18.56
CA VAL A 51 1.95 13.95 -19.05
C VAL A 51 1.08 14.43 -17.89
N LEU A 52 0.72 13.54 -16.97
CA LEU A 52 -0.06 13.88 -15.78
C LEU A 52 0.65 14.94 -14.93
N ALA A 53 1.92 14.76 -14.62
CA ALA A 53 2.70 15.72 -13.83
C ALA A 53 2.83 17.08 -14.54
N ALA A 54 3.08 17.06 -15.85
CA ALA A 54 3.22 18.26 -16.67
C ALA A 54 1.93 19.08 -16.77
N VAL A 55 0.75 18.46 -16.65
CA VAL A 55 -0.55 19.16 -16.69
C VAL A 55 -1.07 19.50 -15.28
N ALA A 56 -0.98 18.57 -14.33
CA ALA A 56 -1.56 18.72 -12.99
C ALA A 56 -0.86 19.84 -12.18
N ILE A 57 0.47 19.92 -12.25
CA ILE A 57 1.24 20.92 -11.48
C ILE A 57 0.90 22.36 -11.92
N PRO A 58 0.99 22.71 -13.23
CA PRO A 58 0.60 24.04 -13.70
C PRO A 58 -0.88 24.35 -13.47
N LEU A 59 -1.77 23.37 -13.61
CA LEU A 59 -3.21 23.56 -13.37
C LEU A 59 -3.49 23.91 -11.91
N GLY A 60 -2.87 23.20 -10.96
CA GLY A 60 -2.99 23.49 -9.52
C GLY A 60 -2.47 24.89 -9.16
N ILE A 61 -1.32 25.27 -9.74
CA ILE A 61 -0.76 26.63 -9.61
C ILE A 61 -1.72 27.68 -10.20
N GLY A 62 -2.27 27.42 -11.39
CA GLY A 62 -3.20 28.32 -12.08
C GLY A 62 -4.48 28.57 -11.30
N ILE A 63 -5.08 27.52 -10.72
CA ILE A 63 -6.25 27.63 -9.84
C ILE A 63 -5.92 28.43 -8.59
N ALA A 64 -4.76 28.19 -7.97
CA ALA A 64 -4.33 28.93 -6.79
C ALA A 64 -4.13 30.43 -7.10
N LEU A 65 -3.43 30.77 -8.18
CA LEU A 65 -3.23 32.15 -8.62
C LEU A 65 -4.56 32.84 -8.93
N THR A 66 -5.41 32.19 -9.73
CA THR A 66 -6.74 32.72 -10.10
C THR A 66 -7.59 32.96 -8.86
N GLY A 67 -7.66 31.99 -7.95
CA GLY A 67 -8.43 32.15 -6.71
C GLY A 67 -7.85 33.21 -5.77
N VAL A 68 -6.53 33.46 -5.76
CA VAL A 68 -5.92 34.54 -4.97
C VAL A 68 -6.19 35.90 -5.63
N LEU A 69 -6.02 36.01 -6.95
CA LEU A 69 -6.23 37.23 -7.72
C LEU A 69 -7.70 37.65 -7.72
N LEU A 70 -8.61 36.70 -7.95
CA LEU A 70 -10.07 36.90 -7.95
C LEU A 70 -10.71 36.80 -6.56
N ARG A 71 -9.92 36.60 -5.50
CA ARG A 71 -10.34 36.57 -4.09
C ARG A 71 -11.44 35.55 -3.77
N TRP A 72 -11.38 34.38 -4.39
CA TRP A 72 -12.34 33.30 -4.12
C TRP A 72 -12.29 32.84 -2.66
N PRO A 73 -13.41 32.51 -2.01
CA PRO A 73 -13.36 31.81 -0.72
C PRO A 73 -12.65 30.46 -0.88
N SER A 74 -12.10 29.90 0.21
CA SER A 74 -11.42 28.59 0.14
C SER A 74 -12.31 27.48 -0.42
N ILE A 75 -13.62 27.56 -0.19
CA ILE A 75 -14.62 26.67 -0.78
C ILE A 75 -14.66 26.79 -2.32
N GLY A 76 -14.53 28.00 -2.85
CA GLY A 76 -14.50 28.22 -4.31
C GLY A 76 -13.24 27.64 -4.95
N MET A 77 -12.09 27.72 -4.27
CA MET A 77 -10.86 27.05 -4.73
C MET A 77 -10.99 25.53 -4.67
N LEU A 78 -11.60 24.99 -3.62
CA LEU A 78 -11.85 23.56 -3.49
C LEU A 78 -12.79 23.07 -4.59
N ALA A 79 -13.89 23.79 -4.85
CA ALA A 79 -14.81 23.48 -5.93
C ALA A 79 -14.13 23.50 -7.30
N ALA A 80 -13.25 24.48 -7.54
CA ALA A 80 -12.48 24.55 -8.78
C ALA A 80 -11.45 23.41 -8.89
N ALA A 81 -10.82 23.00 -7.79
CA ALA A 81 -9.93 21.84 -7.77
C ALA A 81 -10.71 20.55 -8.10
N VAL A 82 -11.87 20.33 -7.48
CA VAL A 82 -12.74 19.18 -7.76
C VAL A 82 -13.20 19.19 -9.22
N ALA A 83 -13.65 20.34 -9.73
CA ALA A 83 -14.05 20.47 -11.14
C ALA A 83 -12.89 20.16 -12.08
N ALA A 84 -11.69 20.68 -11.79
CA ALA A 84 -10.49 20.38 -12.57
C ALA A 84 -10.11 18.89 -12.53
N THR A 85 -10.22 18.24 -11.36
CA THR A 85 -10.04 16.79 -11.23
C THR A 85 -11.06 16.03 -12.06
N LEU A 86 -12.34 16.41 -12.07
CA LEU A 86 -13.35 15.70 -12.87
C LEU A 86 -13.15 15.88 -14.38
N VAL A 87 -12.75 17.08 -14.82
CA VAL A 87 -12.54 17.38 -16.24
C VAL A 87 -11.28 16.71 -16.79
N VAL A 88 -10.19 16.76 -16.03
CA VAL A 88 -8.87 16.35 -16.50
C VAL A 88 -8.46 14.97 -15.95
N GLY A 89 -9.14 14.48 -14.93
CA GLY A 89 -8.71 13.29 -14.19
C GLY A 89 -8.90 11.98 -14.93
N VAL A 90 -9.96 11.81 -15.71
CA VAL A 90 -10.10 10.58 -16.53
C VAL A 90 -9.00 10.52 -17.60
N PRO A 91 -8.79 11.54 -18.47
CA PRO A 91 -7.76 11.45 -19.49
C PRO A 91 -6.33 11.38 -18.96
N LEU A 92 -6.05 11.98 -17.80
CA LEU A 92 -4.70 11.92 -17.22
C LEU A 92 -4.47 10.69 -16.32
N ALA A 93 -5.46 10.28 -15.54
CA ALA A 93 -5.27 9.30 -14.47
C ALA A 93 -5.97 7.96 -14.72
N VAL A 94 -6.85 7.87 -15.72
CA VAL A 94 -7.49 6.63 -16.17
C VAL A 94 -7.47 6.58 -17.71
N PRO A 95 -6.29 6.61 -18.36
CA PRO A 95 -6.21 6.78 -19.81
C PRO A 95 -6.94 5.67 -20.60
N GLY A 96 -7.03 4.46 -20.04
CA GLY A 96 -7.75 3.32 -20.64
C GLY A 96 -9.28 3.45 -20.70
N ARG A 97 -9.88 4.44 -20.01
CA ARG A 97 -11.34 4.70 -19.99
C ARG A 97 -11.69 5.99 -20.73
N THR A 98 -10.96 6.29 -21.81
CA THR A 98 -11.22 7.46 -22.64
C THR A 98 -11.70 7.07 -24.03
N VAL A 99 -12.70 7.81 -24.52
CA VAL A 99 -13.12 7.75 -25.92
C VAL A 99 -12.19 8.66 -26.72
N TYR A 100 -11.56 8.12 -27.76
CA TYR A 100 -10.54 8.80 -28.60
C TYR A 100 -9.34 9.38 -27.82
N GLY A 101 -9.01 8.84 -26.64
CA GLY A 101 -7.86 9.28 -25.84
C GLY A 101 -8.07 10.54 -25.02
N VAL A 102 -9.23 11.23 -25.12
CA VAL A 102 -9.44 12.55 -24.49
C VAL A 102 -10.80 12.68 -23.80
N LEU A 103 -11.87 12.08 -24.34
CA LEU A 103 -13.22 12.22 -23.78
C LEU A 103 -13.46 11.19 -22.66
N PRO A 104 -13.95 11.60 -21.48
CA PRO A 104 -14.19 10.68 -20.37
C PRO A 104 -15.38 9.75 -20.65
N GLU A 105 -15.19 8.45 -20.47
CA GLU A 105 -16.29 7.49 -20.39
C GLU A 105 -16.99 7.61 -19.02
N PRO A 106 -18.32 7.39 -18.90
CA PRO A 106 -19.02 7.42 -17.61
C PRO A 106 -18.41 6.46 -16.56
N GLY A 107 -17.96 5.27 -16.97
CA GLY A 107 -17.26 4.33 -16.08
C GLY A 107 -15.93 4.89 -15.55
N GLY A 108 -15.17 5.61 -16.39
CA GLY A 108 -13.92 6.23 -16.00
C GLY A 108 -14.06 7.31 -14.90
N LEU A 109 -15.22 7.99 -14.84
CA LEU A 109 -15.50 8.94 -13.75
C LEU A 109 -15.71 8.22 -12.40
N LEU A 110 -16.35 7.04 -12.41
CA LEU A 110 -16.51 6.23 -11.21
C LEU A 110 -15.15 5.70 -10.75
N ASP A 111 -14.34 5.18 -11.67
CA ASP A 111 -12.98 4.70 -11.41
C ASP A 111 -12.09 5.83 -10.84
N LEU A 112 -12.22 7.05 -11.38
CA LEU A 112 -11.53 8.24 -10.87
C LEU A 112 -11.94 8.56 -9.43
N VAL A 113 -13.23 8.64 -9.13
CA VAL A 113 -13.72 8.97 -7.78
C VAL A 113 -13.37 7.87 -6.78
N ALA A 114 -13.49 6.60 -7.19
CA ALA A 114 -13.06 5.47 -6.38
C ALA A 114 -11.55 5.50 -6.13
N GLY A 115 -10.75 5.81 -7.16
CA GLY A 115 -9.29 5.92 -7.11
C GLY A 115 -8.79 6.98 -6.13
N VAL A 116 -9.54 8.05 -5.87
CA VAL A 116 -9.19 9.06 -4.85
C VAL A 116 -9.10 8.44 -3.46
N ALA A 117 -9.95 7.45 -3.16
CA ALA A 117 -9.98 6.77 -1.85
C ALA A 117 -9.22 5.43 -1.86
N LEU A 118 -9.48 4.59 -2.86
CA LEU A 118 -8.96 3.23 -2.97
C LEU A 118 -7.57 3.16 -3.59
N GLY A 119 -7.21 4.12 -4.44
CA GLY A 119 -5.94 4.12 -5.18
C GLY A 119 -4.73 4.10 -4.26
N TRP A 120 -4.83 4.70 -3.06
CA TRP A 120 -3.76 4.66 -2.05
C TRP A 120 -3.50 3.25 -1.52
N ARG A 121 -4.57 2.50 -1.22
CA ARG A 121 -4.46 1.11 -0.78
C ARG A 121 -3.92 0.24 -1.91
N GLN A 122 -4.43 0.43 -3.12
CA GLN A 122 -4.00 -0.34 -4.29
C GLN A 122 -2.53 -0.09 -4.62
N LEU A 123 -2.03 1.14 -4.51
CA LEU A 123 -0.62 1.48 -4.73
C LEU A 123 0.32 0.77 -3.74
N ILE A 124 -0.18 0.46 -2.54
CA ILE A 124 0.58 -0.23 -1.50
C ILE A 124 0.56 -1.76 -1.73
N THR A 125 -0.49 -2.30 -2.34
CA THR A 125 -0.66 -3.76 -2.57
C THR A 125 -0.15 -4.27 -3.92
N ILE A 126 0.20 -3.38 -4.85
CA ILE A 126 0.60 -3.72 -6.23
C ILE A 126 2.12 -3.51 -6.38
N ASP A 127 2.77 -4.35 -7.18
CA ASP A 127 4.20 -4.24 -7.37
C ASP A 127 4.59 -3.04 -8.25
N LEU A 128 5.81 -2.54 -8.05
CA LEU A 128 6.34 -1.40 -8.79
C LEU A 128 7.17 -1.88 -9.98
N PRO A 129 7.14 -1.17 -11.13
CA PRO A 129 6.41 0.06 -11.40
C PRO A 129 4.94 -0.16 -11.81
N VAL A 130 4.03 0.71 -11.33
CA VAL A 130 2.58 0.55 -11.56
C VAL A 130 2.09 1.02 -12.94
N GLY A 131 2.89 1.82 -13.66
CA GLY A 131 2.53 2.33 -14.98
C GLY A 131 1.25 3.19 -14.99
N ALA A 132 0.50 3.06 -16.09
CA ALA A 132 -0.81 3.70 -16.28
C ALA A 132 -2.00 2.76 -15.95
N TYR A 133 -1.76 1.73 -15.14
CA TYR A 133 -2.76 0.68 -14.88
C TYR A 133 -3.98 1.23 -14.10
N GLN A 134 -5.16 0.99 -14.67
CA GLN A 134 -6.46 1.40 -14.13
C GLN A 134 -6.49 2.86 -13.65
N ALA A 135 -6.78 3.07 -12.36
CA ALA A 135 -6.87 4.37 -11.69
C ALA A 135 -5.69 4.62 -10.72
N LEU A 136 -4.57 3.90 -10.85
CA LEU A 136 -3.42 4.06 -9.94
C LEU A 136 -2.68 5.39 -10.10
N LEU A 137 -2.90 6.09 -11.22
CA LEU A 137 -2.44 7.46 -11.41
C LEU A 137 -3.27 8.48 -10.63
N VAL A 138 -4.43 8.10 -10.06
CA VAL A 138 -5.30 9.02 -9.33
C VAL A 138 -4.67 9.56 -8.04
N PRO A 139 -4.00 8.75 -7.19
CA PRO A 139 -3.19 9.27 -6.08
C PRO A 139 -2.16 10.32 -6.52
N ALA A 140 -1.45 10.07 -7.63
CA ALA A 140 -0.51 11.04 -8.20
C ALA A 140 -1.23 12.31 -8.66
N LEU A 141 -2.40 12.21 -9.32
CA LEU A 141 -3.20 13.37 -9.71
C LEU A 141 -3.62 14.20 -8.49
N VAL A 142 -4.12 13.55 -7.43
CA VAL A 142 -4.54 14.23 -6.19
C VAL A 142 -3.36 14.97 -5.56
N LEU A 143 -2.17 14.34 -5.50
CA LEU A 143 -0.97 14.96 -4.97
C LEU A 143 -0.46 16.11 -5.84
N LEU A 144 -0.28 15.87 -7.13
CA LEU A 144 0.34 16.80 -8.06
C LEU A 144 -0.59 17.94 -8.50
N LEU A 145 -1.90 17.82 -8.30
CA LEU A 145 -2.86 18.92 -8.47
C LEU A 145 -3.12 19.66 -7.15
N GLY A 146 -3.49 18.91 -6.09
CA GLY A 146 -3.88 19.47 -4.80
C GLY A 146 -2.71 20.04 -4.02
N GLY A 147 -1.54 19.42 -4.14
CA GLY A 147 -0.30 19.83 -3.48
C GLY A 147 0.19 21.22 -3.86
N PRO A 148 0.47 21.51 -5.15
CA PRO A 148 0.85 22.85 -5.59
C PRO A 148 -0.21 23.90 -5.28
N LEU A 149 -1.49 23.54 -5.44
CA LEU A 149 -2.62 24.41 -5.14
C LEU A 149 -2.62 24.82 -3.65
N ALA A 150 -2.54 23.85 -2.74
CA ALA A 150 -2.50 24.09 -1.30
C ALA A 150 -1.25 24.89 -0.90
N THR A 151 -0.08 24.49 -1.43
CA THR A 151 1.21 25.16 -1.17
C THR A 151 1.11 26.64 -1.50
N LEU A 152 0.69 26.99 -2.72
CA LEU A 152 0.65 28.38 -3.18
C LEU A 152 -0.48 29.18 -2.53
N ALA A 153 -1.66 28.58 -2.33
CA ALA A 153 -2.77 29.24 -1.66
C ALA A 153 -2.43 29.59 -0.20
N LEU A 154 -1.78 28.69 0.55
CA LEU A 154 -1.35 28.94 1.93
C LEU A 154 -0.23 29.99 1.98
N ALA A 155 0.74 29.91 1.06
CA ALA A 155 1.83 30.87 0.95
C ALA A 155 1.30 32.31 0.80
N LEU A 156 0.28 32.50 -0.05
CA LEU A 156 -0.24 33.83 -0.37
C LEU A 156 -1.36 34.33 0.56
N ARG A 157 -2.09 33.43 1.25
CA ARG A 157 -3.23 33.81 2.11
C ARG A 157 -2.89 33.87 3.60
N LEU A 158 -1.92 33.10 4.08
CA LEU A 158 -1.58 33.08 5.51
C LEU A 158 -0.67 34.24 5.91
N LYS A 159 -0.89 34.78 7.11
CA LYS A 159 0.03 35.76 7.73
C LYS A 159 1.46 35.19 7.90
N ARG A 160 1.56 33.87 8.10
CA ARG A 160 2.79 33.09 8.19
C ARG A 160 2.94 32.18 6.96
N GLY A 161 3.06 32.77 5.77
CA GLY A 161 3.25 32.03 4.51
C GLY A 161 4.46 31.07 4.50
N GLU A 162 5.42 31.24 5.41
CA GLU A 162 6.55 30.32 5.62
C GLU A 162 6.11 28.89 5.98
N LEU A 163 4.93 28.72 6.61
CA LEU A 163 4.37 27.42 6.93
C LEU A 163 3.92 26.63 5.68
N ALA A 164 3.80 27.28 4.53
CA ALA A 164 3.44 26.60 3.29
C ALA A 164 4.49 25.59 2.84
N ALA A 165 5.75 25.73 3.28
CA ALA A 165 6.82 24.76 3.04
C ALA A 165 6.57 23.38 3.68
N LEU A 166 5.66 23.29 4.67
CA LEU A 166 5.28 22.01 5.27
C LEU A 166 4.50 21.11 4.30
N VAL A 167 3.78 21.70 3.34
CA VAL A 167 2.96 20.95 2.37
C VAL A 167 3.82 20.12 1.41
N PRO A 168 4.81 20.68 0.67
CA PRO A 168 5.70 19.87 -0.15
C PRO A 168 6.58 18.94 0.68
N LEU A 169 6.95 19.30 1.91
CA LEU A 169 7.67 18.39 2.80
C LEU A 169 6.83 17.14 3.12
N ALA A 170 5.56 17.32 3.49
CA ALA A 170 4.64 16.20 3.73
C ALA A 170 4.40 15.38 2.44
N GLY A 171 4.24 16.05 1.29
CA GLY A 171 4.10 15.37 -0.01
C GLY A 171 5.33 14.54 -0.38
N PHE A 172 6.53 15.03 -0.08
CA PHE A 172 7.78 14.32 -0.30
C PHE A 172 7.92 13.10 0.61
N LEU A 173 7.62 13.24 1.91
CA LEU A 173 7.62 12.12 2.85
C LEU A 173 6.61 11.04 2.45
N LEU A 174 5.43 11.44 1.96
CA LEU A 174 4.42 10.53 1.45
C LEU A 174 4.86 9.82 0.17
N ALA A 175 5.46 10.54 -0.78
CA ALA A 175 6.03 9.96 -2.00
C ALA A 175 7.15 8.95 -1.68
N ILE A 176 7.98 9.26 -0.69
CA ILE A 176 8.99 8.35 -0.16
C ILE A 176 8.31 7.11 0.45
N ALA A 177 7.32 7.28 1.33
CA ALA A 177 6.64 6.18 2.02
C ALA A 177 5.91 5.19 1.08
N LEU A 178 5.47 5.67 -0.09
CA LEU A 178 4.83 4.88 -1.14
C LEU A 178 5.81 4.32 -2.18
N GLY A 179 7.07 4.79 -2.16
CA GLY A 179 8.10 4.43 -3.13
C GLY A 179 8.72 3.04 -2.91
N PRO A 180 9.55 2.58 -3.87
CA PRO A 180 10.26 1.31 -3.75
C PRO A 180 11.25 1.31 -2.58
N GLU A 181 11.59 0.12 -2.09
CA GLU A 181 12.60 -0.08 -1.03
C GLU A 181 13.97 0.45 -1.47
N THR A 182 14.33 0.21 -2.73
CA THR A 182 15.52 0.74 -3.39
C THR A 182 15.17 1.94 -4.27
N ALA A 183 15.53 3.15 -3.82
CA ALA A 183 15.37 4.36 -4.61
C ALA A 183 16.60 4.61 -5.50
N ALA A 184 16.39 4.99 -6.77
CA ALA A 184 17.49 5.27 -7.69
C ALA A 184 18.24 6.57 -7.37
N LEU A 185 17.60 7.55 -6.72
CA LEU A 185 18.14 8.89 -6.44
C LEU A 185 17.71 9.47 -5.07
N PRO A 186 17.80 8.74 -3.94
CA PRO A 186 17.24 9.19 -2.67
C PRO A 186 17.95 10.43 -2.11
N ILE A 187 19.27 10.51 -2.29
CA ILE A 187 20.09 11.58 -1.71
C ILE A 187 19.94 12.88 -2.52
N SER A 188 20.01 12.80 -3.85
CA SER A 188 19.97 13.99 -4.71
C SER A 188 18.61 14.68 -4.67
N THR A 189 17.50 13.93 -4.67
CA THR A 189 16.14 14.48 -4.56
C THR A 189 15.89 15.11 -3.19
N THR A 190 16.39 14.49 -2.11
CA THR A 190 16.31 15.04 -0.74
C THR A 190 17.09 16.35 -0.62
N ILE A 191 18.34 16.39 -1.10
CA ILE A 191 19.17 17.60 -1.10
C ILE A 191 18.52 18.69 -1.96
N ALA A 192 17.99 18.36 -3.13
CA ALA A 192 17.34 19.31 -4.03
C ALA A 192 16.09 19.94 -3.38
N LEU A 193 15.24 19.14 -2.73
CA LEU A 193 14.06 19.66 -2.04
C LEU A 193 14.46 20.51 -0.83
N ALA A 194 15.39 20.04 0.00
CA ALA A 194 15.88 20.78 1.16
C ALA A 194 16.46 22.15 0.73
N THR A 195 17.27 22.17 -0.32
CA THR A 195 17.84 23.39 -0.90
C THR A 195 16.73 24.33 -1.38
N THR A 196 15.75 23.81 -2.12
CA THR A 196 14.62 24.60 -2.64
C THR A 196 13.83 25.24 -1.49
N LEU A 197 13.51 24.48 -0.45
CA LEU A 197 12.78 24.97 0.71
C LEU A 197 13.59 25.99 1.52
N LEU A 198 14.89 25.75 1.76
CA LEU A 198 15.76 26.70 2.46
C LEU A 198 15.92 28.02 1.71
N LEU A 199 16.14 27.96 0.39
CA LEU A 199 16.20 29.14 -0.47
C LEU A 199 14.88 29.91 -0.44
N TRP A 200 13.75 29.21 -0.51
CA TRP A 200 12.44 29.82 -0.41
C TRP A 200 12.24 30.54 0.93
N GLN A 201 12.62 29.92 2.05
CA GLN A 201 12.56 30.53 3.37
C GLN A 201 13.50 31.75 3.49
N ALA A 202 14.71 31.67 2.93
CA ALA A 202 15.66 32.78 2.92
C ALA A 202 15.13 33.99 2.15
N VAL A 203 14.56 33.76 0.96
CA VAL A 203 13.92 34.78 0.13
C VAL A 203 12.70 35.39 0.83
N TRP A 204 11.87 34.56 1.48
CA TRP A 204 10.71 35.04 2.24
C TRP A 204 11.12 35.95 3.40
N ARG A 205 12.14 35.54 4.18
CA ARG A 205 12.68 36.33 5.29
C ARG A 205 13.28 37.65 4.79
N ARG A 206 13.96 37.64 3.63
CA ARG A 206 14.47 38.85 2.99
C ARG A 206 13.34 39.81 2.62
N HIS A 207 12.27 39.32 1.99
CA HIS A 207 11.12 40.17 1.63
C HIS A 207 10.41 40.74 2.85
N ARG A 208 10.25 39.98 3.95
CA ARG A 208 9.70 40.50 5.21
C ARG A 208 10.59 41.57 5.85
N ARG A 209 11.91 41.36 5.87
CA ARG A 209 12.86 42.34 6.40
C ARG A 209 12.87 43.62 5.57
N ALA A 210 12.86 43.50 4.25
CA ALA A 210 12.77 44.64 3.33
C ALA A 210 11.42 45.37 3.37
N ALA A 211 10.35 44.71 3.83
CA ALA A 211 9.06 45.37 4.07
C ALA A 211 8.99 46.04 5.46
N ALA A 212 9.78 45.58 6.43
CA ALA A 212 9.86 46.16 7.78
C ALA A 212 10.85 47.35 7.85
N VAL A 213 11.92 47.30 7.07
CA VAL A 213 12.87 48.39 6.88
C VAL A 213 12.45 49.11 5.59
N GLY A 214 11.77 50.25 5.71
CA GLY A 214 11.33 51.02 4.53
C GLY A 214 12.49 51.51 3.64
N ASP A 215 12.14 52.34 2.65
CA ASP A 215 13.00 52.83 1.56
C ASP A 215 14.41 53.33 1.92
N ALA A 216 14.68 53.67 3.19
CA ALA A 216 15.96 54.16 3.69
C ALA A 216 17.11 53.12 3.74
N GLY A 217 16.82 51.81 3.60
CA GLY A 217 17.83 50.75 3.72
C GLY A 217 18.38 50.18 2.39
N ARG A 218 18.03 50.76 1.23
CA ARG A 218 18.29 50.13 -0.08
C ARG A 218 19.76 50.14 -0.53
N ALA A 219 20.59 51.06 -0.04
CA ALA A 219 21.98 51.21 -0.48
C ALA A 219 22.93 50.13 0.10
N ASP A 220 22.63 49.58 1.30
CA ASP A 220 23.49 48.58 1.97
C ASP A 220 23.04 47.12 1.79
N ALA A 221 21.83 46.92 1.24
CA ALA A 221 21.22 45.60 1.05
C ALA A 221 21.84 44.79 -0.11
N GLY A 222 22.55 45.44 -1.04
CA GLY A 222 23.19 44.79 -2.19
C GLY A 222 24.40 43.93 -1.80
N ARG A 223 25.26 44.45 -0.91
CA ARG A 223 26.50 43.76 -0.46
C ARG A 223 26.25 42.68 0.60
N THR A 224 25.25 42.88 1.47
CA THR A 224 24.82 41.87 2.46
C THR A 224 23.99 40.74 1.84
N GLY A 225 23.22 41.02 0.79
CA GLY A 225 22.46 40.01 0.06
C GLY A 225 23.33 38.98 -0.67
N ALA A 226 24.42 39.43 -1.31
CA ALA A 226 25.38 38.54 -1.98
C ALA A 226 26.17 37.68 -0.98
N ARG A 227 26.56 38.25 0.17
CA ARG A 227 27.25 37.50 1.25
C ARG A 227 26.35 36.50 1.95
N ALA A 228 25.06 36.83 2.15
CA ALA A 228 24.09 35.89 2.71
C ALA A 228 23.73 34.76 1.73
N LEU A 229 23.67 35.06 0.42
CA LEU A 229 23.50 34.02 -0.61
C LEU A 229 24.74 33.13 -0.65
N ALA A 230 25.95 33.72 -0.71
CA ALA A 230 27.20 32.97 -0.71
C ALA A 230 27.33 32.10 0.55
N ALA A 231 27.09 32.63 1.75
CA ALA A 231 27.15 31.86 2.99
C ALA A 231 26.11 30.74 3.04
N ALA A 232 24.90 30.96 2.52
CA ALA A 232 23.89 29.90 2.40
C ALA A 232 24.33 28.81 1.40
N THR A 233 24.89 29.20 0.24
CA THR A 233 25.41 28.27 -0.77
C THR A 233 26.61 27.48 -0.24
N THR A 234 27.53 28.11 0.49
CA THR A 234 28.69 27.45 1.10
C THR A 234 28.27 26.48 2.21
N LEU A 235 27.33 26.87 3.07
CA LEU A 235 26.81 25.99 4.12
C LEU A 235 26.07 24.77 3.51
N LEU A 236 25.34 24.98 2.41
CA LEU A 236 24.70 23.91 1.64
C LEU A 236 25.70 22.96 0.98
N LEU A 237 26.76 23.48 0.39
CA LEU A 237 27.84 22.66 -0.18
C LEU A 237 28.55 21.84 0.90
N VAL A 238 28.80 22.42 2.07
CA VAL A 238 29.44 21.74 3.20
C VAL A 238 28.50 20.69 3.81
N ALA A 239 27.22 20.99 3.99
CA ALA A 239 26.25 20.02 4.52
C ALA A 239 25.96 18.88 3.51
N GLY A 240 25.92 19.18 2.21
CA GLY A 240 25.79 18.19 1.16
C GLY A 240 27.01 17.27 1.05
N ALA A 241 28.22 17.85 1.13
CA ALA A 241 29.47 17.08 1.16
C ALA A 241 29.59 16.23 2.43
N ALA A 242 29.21 16.77 3.60
CA ALA A 242 29.19 16.02 4.85
C ALA A 242 28.16 14.88 4.85
N GLY A 243 26.98 15.10 4.26
CA GLY A 243 25.97 14.06 4.09
C GLY A 243 26.41 12.95 3.13
N ALA A 244 27.04 13.31 2.01
CA ALA A 244 27.60 12.34 1.07
C ALA A 244 28.77 11.54 1.68
N ALA A 245 29.63 12.20 2.46
CA ALA A 245 30.73 11.55 3.16
C ALA A 245 30.26 10.63 4.30
N LEU A 246 29.22 11.01 5.05
CA LEU A 246 28.65 10.19 6.11
C LEU A 246 28.01 8.90 5.57
N VAL A 247 27.37 8.96 4.40
CA VAL A 247 26.80 7.80 3.71
C VAL A 247 27.86 6.88 3.12
N ALA A 248 29.00 7.42 2.68
CA ALA A 248 30.12 6.59 2.23
C ALA A 248 30.78 5.79 3.37
N VAL A 249 30.62 6.23 4.61
CA VAL A 249 31.23 5.61 5.82
C VAL A 249 30.23 4.73 6.57
N VAL A 250 28.93 4.98 6.44
CA VAL A 250 27.86 4.21 7.10
C VAL A 250 27.03 3.51 6.01
N PRO A 251 27.14 2.18 5.84
CA PRO A 251 26.25 1.45 4.95
C PRO A 251 24.80 1.73 5.36
N PRO A 252 23.88 2.00 4.42
CA PRO A 252 22.48 2.14 4.76
C PRO A 252 22.01 0.84 5.45
N PRO A 253 21.24 0.93 6.55
CA PRO A 253 20.63 -0.26 7.14
C PRO A 253 19.82 -0.98 6.06
N GLY A 254 20.03 -2.29 5.94
CA GLY A 254 19.64 -3.12 4.80
C GLY A 254 18.14 -3.12 4.48
N ASP A 255 17.26 -2.85 5.44
CA ASP A 255 15.82 -2.96 5.21
C ASP A 255 15.11 -1.67 5.61
N ARG A 256 14.66 -0.94 4.59
CA ARG A 256 13.78 0.22 4.78
C ARG A 256 12.35 -0.27 4.87
N THR A 257 11.74 -0.20 6.06
CA THR A 257 10.32 -0.49 6.23
C THR A 257 9.46 0.55 5.51
N VAL A 258 8.72 0.12 4.49
CA VAL A 258 7.77 0.92 3.71
C VAL A 258 6.35 0.50 4.05
N LEU A 259 5.34 1.36 3.84
CA LEU A 259 3.95 1.03 4.21
C LEU A 259 3.43 -0.24 3.51
N ARG A 260 4.03 -0.64 2.38
CA ARG A 260 3.73 -1.88 1.64
C ARG A 260 4.30 -3.15 2.25
N SER A 261 5.31 -3.07 3.12
CA SER A 261 5.83 -4.23 3.83
C SER A 261 4.97 -4.62 5.04
N LEU A 262 3.84 -3.95 5.27
CA LEU A 262 2.95 -4.11 6.44
C LEU A 262 1.51 -4.50 6.07
N VAL A 263 1.23 -4.81 4.79
CA VAL A 263 -0.12 -5.12 4.30
C VAL A 263 -0.14 -6.52 3.72
N ASP A 264 -1.06 -7.36 4.22
CA ASP A 264 -1.21 -8.74 3.78
C ASP A 264 -1.57 -8.84 2.29
N PRO A 265 -0.86 -9.68 1.51
CA PRO A 265 -1.19 -9.93 0.12
C PRO A 265 -2.62 -10.45 -0.06
N PRO A 266 -3.30 -10.11 -1.18
CA PRO A 266 -4.67 -10.56 -1.43
C PRO A 266 -4.79 -12.05 -1.79
N PHE A 267 -3.68 -12.77 -1.96
CA PHE A 267 -3.64 -14.18 -2.33
C PHE A 267 -2.77 -14.93 -1.32
N ASP A 268 -3.37 -15.91 -0.65
CA ASP A 268 -2.68 -16.83 0.24
C ASP A 268 -2.42 -18.16 -0.51
N PRO A 269 -1.16 -18.48 -0.83
CA PRO A 269 -0.83 -19.73 -1.51
C PRO A 269 -1.04 -20.97 -0.61
N LEU A 270 -1.06 -20.83 0.72
CA LEU A 270 -1.21 -21.95 1.66
C LEU A 270 -2.67 -22.38 1.83
N ALA A 271 -3.60 -21.49 1.51
CA ALA A 271 -5.01 -21.84 1.38
C ALA A 271 -5.28 -22.74 0.15
N GLN A 272 -4.28 -22.97 -0.71
CA GLN A 272 -4.39 -23.78 -1.91
C GLN A 272 -3.77 -25.18 -1.70
N PRO A 273 -4.37 -26.24 -2.26
CA PRO A 273 -3.76 -27.57 -2.26
C PRO A 273 -2.37 -27.55 -2.92
N SER A 274 -1.44 -28.34 -2.38
CA SER A 274 -0.11 -28.47 -2.98
C SER A 274 -0.23 -29.06 -4.40
N PRO A 275 0.31 -28.38 -5.42
CA PRO A 275 0.27 -28.91 -6.78
C PRO A 275 1.12 -30.19 -6.91
N LEU A 276 2.11 -30.40 -6.04
CA LEU A 276 2.91 -31.62 -6.02
C LEU A 276 2.09 -32.82 -5.53
N GLY A 277 1.25 -32.65 -4.51
CA GLY A 277 0.34 -33.71 -4.05
C GLY A 277 -0.74 -34.06 -5.09
N ALA A 278 -1.04 -33.15 -6.01
CA ALA A 278 -1.95 -33.38 -7.13
C ALA A 278 -1.26 -33.98 -8.38
N TYR A 279 0.06 -34.22 -8.34
CA TYR A 279 0.85 -34.68 -9.48
C TYR A 279 0.29 -35.98 -10.09
N ARG A 280 0.01 -36.96 -9.24
CA ARG A 280 -0.46 -38.28 -9.65
C ARG A 280 -1.80 -38.24 -10.41
N ALA A 281 -2.64 -37.25 -10.14
CA ALA A 281 -3.93 -37.10 -10.83
C ALA A 281 -3.79 -36.83 -12.33
N SER A 282 -2.62 -36.38 -12.81
CA SER A 282 -2.35 -36.21 -14.25
C SER A 282 -2.19 -37.52 -15.02
N PHE A 283 -1.98 -38.63 -14.32
CA PHE A 283 -1.73 -39.94 -14.92
C PHE A 283 -2.94 -40.87 -14.86
N ALA A 284 -4.07 -40.40 -14.34
CA ALA A 284 -5.32 -41.15 -14.38
C ALA A 284 -5.75 -41.38 -15.83
N THR A 285 -6.25 -42.58 -16.13
CA THR A 285 -6.50 -43.06 -17.50
C THR A 285 -7.46 -42.15 -18.28
N GLU A 286 -8.39 -41.47 -17.61
CA GLU A 286 -9.36 -40.57 -18.22
C GLU A 286 -8.75 -39.24 -18.68
N VAL A 287 -7.59 -38.86 -18.13
CA VAL A 287 -7.00 -37.53 -18.31
C VAL A 287 -5.59 -37.54 -18.89
N ALA A 288 -4.84 -38.63 -18.76
CA ALA A 288 -3.44 -38.73 -19.16
C ALA A 288 -3.18 -38.28 -20.61
N ASP A 289 -4.04 -38.72 -21.54
CA ASP A 289 -3.94 -38.41 -22.97
C ASP A 289 -4.54 -37.06 -23.37
N LEU A 290 -5.11 -36.31 -22.42
CA LEU A 290 -5.67 -34.99 -22.71
C LEU A 290 -4.56 -33.95 -22.85
N THR A 291 -4.76 -33.01 -23.77
CA THR A 291 -3.87 -31.86 -23.91
C THR A 291 -3.98 -30.94 -22.70
N ALA A 292 -2.89 -30.75 -21.97
CA ALA A 292 -2.79 -29.81 -20.87
C ALA A 292 -2.50 -28.39 -21.38
N VAL A 293 -1.45 -28.25 -22.19
CA VAL A 293 -0.91 -26.96 -22.64
C VAL A 293 -0.45 -27.04 -24.09
N VAL A 294 -0.73 -25.99 -24.86
CA VAL A 294 -0.08 -25.76 -26.16
C VAL A 294 0.84 -24.55 -26.02
N ILE A 295 2.10 -24.71 -26.38
CA ILE A 295 3.14 -23.69 -26.23
C ILE A 295 3.83 -23.42 -27.56
N ALA A 296 4.05 -22.15 -27.90
CA ALA A 296 4.69 -21.72 -29.13
C ALA A 296 5.79 -20.68 -28.87
N GLY A 297 6.92 -20.82 -29.58
CA GLY A 297 8.07 -19.90 -29.48
C GLY A 297 9.01 -20.12 -28.30
N ALA A 298 8.84 -21.21 -27.53
CA ALA A 298 9.76 -21.58 -26.46
C ALA A 298 11.06 -22.19 -27.03
N PRO A 299 12.26 -21.74 -26.60
CA PRO A 299 13.53 -22.32 -27.06
C PRO A 299 13.69 -23.79 -26.67
N GLU A 300 14.54 -24.51 -27.41
CA GLU A 300 14.95 -25.87 -27.07
C GLU A 300 15.61 -25.92 -25.69
N GLY A 301 15.31 -26.96 -24.91
CA GLY A 301 15.84 -27.16 -23.56
C GLY A 301 15.17 -26.30 -22.48
N SER A 302 14.30 -25.35 -22.85
CA SER A 302 13.55 -24.56 -21.87
C SER A 302 12.54 -25.41 -21.10
N ARG A 303 12.12 -24.95 -19.92
CA ARG A 303 11.15 -25.63 -19.06
C ARG A 303 9.95 -24.73 -18.83
N LEU A 304 8.77 -25.33 -18.86
CA LEU A 304 7.51 -24.70 -18.52
C LEU A 304 7.20 -25.00 -17.05
N ARG A 305 7.34 -24.00 -16.19
CA ARG A 305 7.09 -24.08 -14.75
C ARG A 305 5.62 -23.84 -14.45
N VAL A 306 4.98 -24.73 -13.70
CA VAL A 306 3.61 -24.52 -13.17
C VAL A 306 3.69 -23.88 -11.78
N ALA A 307 4.48 -24.45 -10.88
CA ALA A 307 4.69 -23.92 -9.54
C ALA A 307 6.05 -24.33 -8.97
N ALA A 308 6.60 -23.48 -8.09
CA ALA A 308 7.80 -23.74 -7.33
C ALA A 308 7.46 -23.88 -5.84
N LEU A 309 7.83 -25.01 -5.25
CA LEU A 309 7.55 -25.40 -3.88
C LEU A 309 8.86 -25.46 -3.08
N ASP A 310 9.02 -24.56 -2.13
CA ASP A 310 10.28 -24.31 -1.44
C ASP A 310 10.18 -24.48 0.08
N SER A 311 8.96 -24.68 0.58
CA SER A 311 8.64 -24.92 1.98
C SER A 311 8.22 -26.36 2.19
N TYR A 312 8.77 -27.01 3.21
CA TYR A 312 8.44 -28.39 3.57
C TYR A 312 8.22 -28.53 5.07
N ASP A 313 7.02 -28.98 5.44
CA ASP A 313 6.61 -29.13 6.84
C ASP A 313 6.79 -30.56 7.39
N GLY A 314 7.39 -31.46 6.61
CA GLY A 314 7.50 -32.88 6.94
C GLY A 314 6.35 -33.74 6.40
N THR A 315 5.30 -33.12 5.86
CA THR A 315 4.18 -33.83 5.23
C THR A 315 4.04 -33.43 3.77
N VAL A 316 4.11 -32.13 3.48
CA VAL A 316 3.83 -31.56 2.17
C VAL A 316 4.84 -30.48 1.79
N PHE A 317 5.30 -30.50 0.53
CA PHE A 317 5.96 -29.38 -0.12
C PHE A 317 4.89 -28.39 -0.58
N ALA A 318 5.01 -27.13 -0.18
CA ALA A 318 4.05 -26.07 -0.47
C ALA A 318 4.72 -24.85 -1.11
N VAL A 319 3.90 -23.99 -1.71
CA VAL A 319 4.32 -22.70 -2.25
C VAL A 319 4.31 -21.68 -1.10
N GLY A 320 5.47 -21.31 -0.56
CA GLY A 320 5.57 -20.44 0.61
C GLY A 320 5.31 -21.13 1.96
N SER A 321 5.34 -20.36 3.05
CA SER A 321 5.22 -20.86 4.44
C SER A 321 4.48 -19.86 5.33
N ASP A 322 3.67 -20.35 6.27
CA ASP A 322 2.99 -19.57 7.33
C ASP A 322 3.88 -19.40 8.57
N ARG A 323 4.90 -20.26 8.71
CA ARG A 323 5.81 -20.28 9.86
C ARG A 323 6.92 -19.23 9.78
N VAL A 324 7.20 -18.76 8.57
CA VAL A 324 8.27 -17.79 8.29
C VAL A 324 7.76 -16.81 7.24
N ASP A 325 7.93 -15.51 7.47
CA ASP A 325 7.73 -14.46 6.46
C ASP A 325 8.77 -14.62 5.34
N SER A 326 8.54 -15.59 4.46
CA SER A 326 9.39 -15.86 3.31
C SER A 326 8.92 -15.05 2.10
N PRO A 327 9.83 -14.41 1.32
CA PRO A 327 9.47 -13.79 0.05
C PRO A 327 8.74 -14.75 -0.92
N SER A 328 8.91 -16.07 -0.76
CA SER A 328 8.22 -17.11 -1.54
C SER A 328 6.73 -17.30 -1.24
N GLY A 329 6.22 -16.74 -0.14
CA GLY A 329 4.77 -16.66 0.14
C GLY A 329 4.11 -15.38 -0.38
N SER A 330 4.89 -14.39 -0.80
CA SER A 330 4.38 -13.07 -1.20
C SER A 330 3.98 -13.01 -2.67
N PHE A 331 2.67 -13.04 -2.92
CA PHE A 331 2.10 -12.90 -4.26
C PHE A 331 1.62 -11.47 -4.50
N VAL A 332 2.16 -10.83 -5.54
CA VAL A 332 1.84 -9.45 -5.89
C VAL A 332 1.23 -9.39 -7.28
N ARG A 333 0.34 -8.41 -7.50
CA ARG A 333 -0.21 -8.15 -8.83
C ARG A 333 0.83 -7.42 -9.67
N ILE A 334 1.04 -7.86 -10.91
CA ILE A 334 1.94 -7.19 -11.87
C ILE A 334 1.09 -6.40 -12.88
N PRO A 335 1.14 -5.07 -12.85
CA PRO A 335 0.27 -4.24 -13.66
C PRO A 335 0.72 -4.06 -15.12
N THR A 336 2.04 -4.08 -15.40
CA THR A 336 2.55 -3.79 -16.75
C THR A 336 3.79 -4.61 -17.11
N ARG A 337 4.90 -4.42 -16.41
CA ARG A 337 6.19 -5.04 -16.76
C ARG A 337 7.16 -4.99 -15.58
N ARG A 338 7.91 -6.07 -15.35
CA ARG A 338 9.06 -6.10 -14.43
C ARG A 338 10.33 -5.66 -15.15
N ASP A 339 11.17 -4.92 -14.46
CA ASP A 339 12.48 -4.51 -14.98
C ASP A 339 13.50 -5.62 -14.74
N LEU A 340 13.69 -6.48 -15.76
CA LEU A 340 14.69 -7.56 -15.75
C LEU A 340 15.94 -7.19 -16.54
N ALA A 341 16.24 -5.89 -16.74
CA ALA A 341 17.39 -5.44 -17.53
C ALA A 341 18.74 -5.91 -16.97
N ALA A 342 18.83 -6.14 -15.66
CA ALA A 342 20.03 -6.60 -14.98
C ALA A 342 20.16 -8.13 -14.93
N VAL A 343 19.14 -8.90 -15.33
CA VAL A 343 19.18 -10.36 -15.30
C VAL A 343 19.86 -10.88 -16.57
N PRO A 344 21.00 -11.58 -16.46
CA PRO A 344 21.65 -12.18 -17.62
C PRO A 344 20.80 -13.35 -18.15
N GLY A 345 20.58 -13.39 -19.46
CA GLY A 345 19.81 -14.44 -20.10
C GLY A 345 19.23 -14.03 -21.44
N ASP A 346 18.57 -14.99 -22.09
CA ASP A 346 17.95 -14.80 -23.40
C ASP A 346 16.52 -14.31 -23.26
N ARG A 347 16.20 -13.19 -23.93
CA ARG A 347 14.84 -12.64 -23.96
C ARG A 347 14.00 -13.41 -24.97
N VAL A 348 12.88 -13.94 -24.51
CA VAL A 348 11.98 -14.77 -25.32
C VAL A 348 10.55 -14.26 -25.22
N ARG A 349 9.81 -14.48 -26.30
CA ARG A 349 8.36 -14.28 -26.35
C ARG A 349 7.71 -15.61 -26.64
N VAL A 350 6.84 -16.05 -25.74
CA VAL A 350 6.20 -17.36 -25.79
C VAL A 350 4.68 -17.19 -25.72
N GLU A 351 3.97 -17.85 -26.62
CA GLU A 351 2.51 -17.94 -26.56
C GLU A 351 2.11 -19.26 -25.89
N ILE A 352 1.21 -19.17 -24.92
CA ILE A 352 0.74 -20.32 -24.14
C ILE A 352 -0.78 -20.34 -24.19
N GLU A 353 -1.32 -21.50 -24.53
CA GLU A 353 -2.74 -21.82 -24.45
C GLU A 353 -2.96 -22.92 -23.43
N LEU A 354 -3.63 -22.57 -22.33
CA LEU A 354 -3.92 -23.49 -21.24
C LEU A 354 -5.25 -24.20 -21.53
N ARG A 355 -5.17 -25.45 -22.00
CA ARG A 355 -6.34 -26.27 -22.33
C ARG A 355 -6.98 -26.86 -21.09
N ARG A 356 -6.16 -27.25 -20.10
CA ARG A 356 -6.64 -27.67 -18.76
C ARG A 356 -6.00 -26.85 -17.64
N PRO A 357 -6.80 -26.24 -16.75
CA PRO A 357 -6.29 -25.58 -15.56
C PRO A 357 -5.52 -26.53 -14.63
N SER A 358 -4.38 -26.08 -14.08
CA SER A 358 -3.63 -26.77 -13.02
C SER A 358 -3.97 -26.16 -11.65
N GLY A 359 -5.24 -26.21 -11.28
CA GLY A 359 -5.76 -25.47 -10.11
C GLY A 359 -5.70 -23.96 -10.33
N VAL A 360 -5.14 -23.22 -9.37
CA VAL A 360 -4.95 -21.76 -9.47
C VAL A 360 -3.67 -21.36 -10.21
N TRP A 361 -2.77 -22.31 -10.46
CA TRP A 361 -1.42 -22.04 -10.97
C TRP A 361 -1.42 -21.79 -12.48
N LEU A 362 -0.63 -20.81 -12.91
CA LEU A 362 -0.50 -20.43 -14.30
C LEU A 362 0.91 -20.79 -14.80
N PRO A 363 1.04 -21.63 -15.84
CA PRO A 363 2.35 -22.01 -16.37
C PRO A 363 3.14 -20.82 -16.95
N THR A 364 4.43 -20.72 -16.60
CA THR A 364 5.36 -19.68 -17.08
C THR A 364 6.70 -20.28 -17.51
N VAL A 365 7.48 -19.51 -18.27
CA VAL A 365 8.83 -19.88 -18.70
C VAL A 365 9.84 -18.87 -18.16
N GLY A 366 11.00 -19.34 -17.71
CA GLY A 366 12.08 -18.49 -17.21
C GLY A 366 11.63 -17.51 -16.11
N GLU A 367 12.18 -16.29 -16.15
CA GLU A 367 11.81 -15.15 -15.32
C GLU A 367 10.82 -14.25 -16.07
N LEU A 368 9.61 -14.12 -15.53
CA LEU A 368 8.50 -13.39 -16.17
C LEU A 368 8.76 -11.88 -16.19
N GLU A 369 8.82 -11.29 -17.39
CA GLU A 369 8.95 -9.84 -17.60
C GLU A 369 7.57 -9.18 -17.74
N SER A 370 6.72 -9.69 -18.63
CA SER A 370 5.35 -9.23 -18.82
C SER A 370 4.44 -10.34 -19.32
N ILE A 371 3.14 -10.20 -19.03
CA ILE A 371 2.10 -11.12 -19.49
C ILE A 371 0.95 -10.35 -20.13
N ALA A 372 0.46 -10.85 -21.26
CA ALA A 372 -0.67 -10.29 -21.99
C ALA A 372 -1.72 -11.38 -22.28
N PHE A 373 -2.93 -11.19 -21.77
CA PHE A 373 -4.05 -12.10 -22.04
C PHE A 373 -4.79 -11.72 -23.32
N SER A 374 -5.26 -12.72 -24.05
CA SER A 374 -6.06 -12.56 -25.27
C SER A 374 -7.56 -12.72 -24.98
N GLY A 375 -8.42 -12.14 -25.82
CA GLY A 375 -9.89 -12.28 -25.76
C GLY A 375 -10.62 -11.14 -25.05
N GLU A 376 -11.95 -11.24 -24.98
CA GLU A 376 -12.83 -10.19 -24.42
C GLU A 376 -12.63 -10.00 -22.91
N SER A 377 -12.33 -11.09 -22.17
CA SER A 377 -12.08 -11.08 -20.72
C SER A 377 -10.64 -10.70 -20.34
N ALA A 378 -9.82 -10.20 -21.28
CA ALA A 378 -8.40 -9.94 -21.03
C ALA A 378 -8.13 -8.88 -19.96
N ALA A 379 -9.07 -7.95 -19.70
CA ALA A 379 -8.95 -6.99 -18.61
C ALA A 379 -9.18 -7.67 -17.25
N ASP A 380 -10.28 -8.41 -17.11
CA ASP A 380 -10.63 -9.12 -15.87
C ASP A 380 -9.59 -10.18 -15.50
N LEU A 381 -9.00 -10.86 -16.49
CA LEU A 381 -7.93 -11.81 -16.26
C LEU A 381 -6.66 -11.13 -15.73
N ARG A 382 -6.30 -9.95 -16.25
CA ARG A 382 -5.17 -9.18 -15.70
C ARG A 382 -5.38 -8.81 -14.24
N ASP A 383 -6.61 -8.48 -13.86
CA ASP A 383 -6.95 -8.04 -12.50
C ASP A 383 -6.85 -9.17 -11.46
N ARG A 384 -7.00 -10.41 -11.90
CA ARG A 384 -6.95 -11.63 -11.07
C ARG A 384 -5.58 -12.29 -11.06
N PHE A 385 -4.67 -11.87 -11.94
CA PHE A 385 -3.32 -12.41 -12.03
C PHE A 385 -2.43 -11.94 -10.87
N VAL A 386 -1.70 -12.87 -10.27
CA VAL A 386 -0.69 -12.63 -9.23
C VAL A 386 0.59 -13.39 -9.55
N LEU A 387 1.74 -12.83 -9.19
CA LEU A 387 3.06 -13.46 -9.34
C LEU A 387 3.79 -13.44 -8.00
N ASN A 388 4.44 -14.55 -7.67
CA ASN A 388 5.56 -14.55 -6.75
C ASN A 388 6.86 -14.24 -7.50
N ALA A 389 7.41 -13.06 -7.24
CA ALA A 389 8.60 -12.56 -7.92
C ALA A 389 9.91 -13.30 -7.58
N THR A 390 9.95 -13.99 -6.43
CA THR A 390 11.12 -14.73 -5.92
C THR A 390 11.17 -16.15 -6.47
N THR A 391 10.02 -16.80 -6.61
CA THR A 391 9.92 -18.19 -7.08
C THR A 391 9.56 -18.31 -8.56
N GLY A 392 9.15 -17.21 -9.19
CA GLY A 392 8.68 -17.20 -10.58
C GLY A 392 7.33 -17.91 -10.75
N THR A 393 6.60 -18.16 -9.67
CA THR A 393 5.30 -18.85 -9.67
C THR A 393 4.17 -17.85 -9.94
N ALA A 394 3.36 -18.12 -10.96
CA ALA A 394 2.18 -17.32 -11.28
C ALA A 394 0.90 -18.03 -10.87
N ALA A 395 -0.11 -17.25 -10.45
CA ALA A 395 -1.42 -17.77 -10.09
C ALA A 395 -2.55 -16.82 -10.46
N PHE A 396 -3.76 -17.36 -10.46
CA PHE A 396 -5.02 -16.65 -10.66
C PHE A 396 -5.87 -16.70 -9.40
N VAL A 397 -6.25 -15.52 -8.88
CA VAL A 397 -7.23 -15.43 -7.79
C VAL A 397 -8.57 -15.97 -8.27
N GLY A 398 -9.00 -17.10 -7.72
CA GLY A 398 -10.21 -17.83 -8.12
C GLY A 398 -10.05 -18.76 -9.35
N GLY A 399 -8.82 -19.02 -9.80
CA GLY A 399 -8.51 -19.97 -10.89
C GLY A 399 -8.70 -19.45 -12.32
N PRO A 400 -7.90 -19.93 -13.30
CA PRO A 400 -8.04 -19.52 -14.69
C PRO A 400 -9.25 -20.20 -15.36
N PRO A 401 -9.94 -19.53 -16.30
CA PRO A 401 -10.93 -20.20 -17.14
C PRO A 401 -10.25 -21.19 -18.09
N THR A 402 -10.98 -22.23 -18.46
CA THR A 402 -10.53 -23.22 -19.44
C THR A 402 -10.28 -22.58 -20.80
N GLY A 403 -9.17 -22.93 -21.46
CA GLY A 403 -8.82 -22.40 -22.78
C GLY A 403 -8.23 -20.99 -22.77
N VAL A 404 -7.76 -20.49 -21.63
CA VAL A 404 -7.12 -19.18 -21.57
C VAL A 404 -5.85 -19.14 -22.42
N ARG A 405 -5.70 -18.08 -23.20
CA ARG A 405 -4.55 -17.83 -24.05
C ARG A 405 -3.84 -16.56 -23.65
N TYR A 406 -2.53 -16.66 -23.50
CA TYR A 406 -1.70 -15.56 -23.05
C TYR A 406 -0.31 -15.60 -23.68
N THR A 407 0.28 -14.42 -23.83
CA THR A 407 1.65 -14.23 -24.29
C THR A 407 2.51 -13.81 -23.13
N VAL A 408 3.65 -14.46 -22.99
CA VAL A 408 4.67 -14.21 -21.97
C VAL A 408 5.90 -13.63 -22.65
N ASP A 409 6.34 -12.46 -22.21
CA ASP A 409 7.72 -12.02 -22.44
C ASP A 409 8.52 -12.39 -21.18
N ALA A 410 9.62 -13.12 -21.35
CA ALA A 410 10.44 -13.61 -20.25
C ALA A 410 11.93 -13.57 -20.58
N VAL A 411 12.76 -13.69 -19.54
CA VAL A 411 14.21 -13.91 -19.66
C VAL A 411 14.48 -15.33 -19.22
N ILE A 412 15.07 -16.15 -20.08
CA ILE A 412 15.58 -17.48 -19.69
C ILE A 412 16.99 -17.29 -19.14
N PRO A 413 17.21 -17.51 -17.83
CA PRO A 413 18.54 -17.38 -17.25
C PRO A 413 19.52 -18.36 -17.91
N THR A 414 20.75 -17.91 -18.15
CA THR A 414 21.81 -18.81 -18.61
C THR A 414 22.17 -19.76 -17.48
N ASN A 415 22.22 -21.07 -17.76
CA ASN A 415 22.68 -22.05 -16.78
C ASN A 415 24.10 -21.70 -16.30
N PRO A 416 24.40 -21.90 -15.00
CA PRO A 416 25.76 -21.77 -14.48
C PRO A 416 26.78 -22.57 -15.28
N ALA A 417 27.96 -22.00 -15.49
CA ALA A 417 29.02 -22.64 -16.26
C ALA A 417 29.73 -23.73 -15.44
N THR A 418 29.71 -23.61 -14.11
CA THR A 418 30.33 -24.59 -13.22
C THR A 418 29.46 -25.84 -13.10
N PRO A 419 30.02 -27.05 -13.32
CA PRO A 419 29.29 -28.30 -13.15
C PRO A 419 28.92 -28.53 -11.68
N LEU A 420 27.85 -29.28 -11.44
CA LEU A 420 27.31 -29.51 -10.10
C LEU A 420 28.34 -30.14 -9.15
N SER A 421 29.21 -31.03 -9.64
CA SER A 421 30.33 -31.61 -8.86
C SER A 421 31.28 -30.58 -8.23
N ARG A 422 31.39 -29.39 -8.81
CA ARG A 422 32.26 -28.31 -8.32
C ARG A 422 31.48 -27.13 -7.75
N ALA A 423 30.15 -27.25 -7.69
CA ALA A 423 29.30 -26.20 -7.16
C ALA A 423 29.49 -26.05 -5.64
N VAL A 424 29.35 -24.82 -5.18
CA VAL A 424 29.33 -24.47 -3.76
C VAL A 424 27.92 -24.00 -3.40
N PRO A 425 27.40 -24.31 -2.20
CA PRO A 425 26.10 -23.83 -1.76
C PRO A 425 25.91 -22.32 -1.93
N GLY A 426 24.77 -21.92 -2.49
CA GLY A 426 24.37 -20.51 -2.58
C GLY A 426 23.90 -19.94 -1.24
N ALA A 427 23.73 -18.63 -1.18
CA ALA A 427 23.23 -17.90 0.00
C ALA A 427 21.75 -17.50 -0.11
N GLU A 428 21.00 -18.13 -1.02
CA GLU A 428 19.59 -17.83 -1.24
C GLU A 428 18.76 -18.14 0.01
N ALA A 429 17.90 -17.21 0.40
CA ALA A 429 17.04 -17.34 1.55
C ALA A 429 15.82 -18.20 1.19
N VAL A 430 15.77 -19.42 1.71
CA VAL A 430 14.65 -20.34 1.51
C VAL A 430 14.30 -20.99 2.84
N PRO A 431 13.01 -21.24 3.16
CA PRO A 431 12.61 -21.80 4.46
C PRO A 431 13.43 -23.00 4.90
N ALA A 432 13.70 -23.09 6.20
CA ALA A 432 14.40 -24.23 6.79
C ALA A 432 13.52 -25.47 6.70
N ILE A 433 14.14 -26.63 6.45
CA ILE A 433 13.46 -27.90 6.50
C ILE A 433 13.14 -28.26 7.95
N THR A 434 11.94 -28.82 8.16
CA THR A 434 11.49 -29.28 9.48
C THR A 434 12.26 -30.52 9.94
N ALA A 435 12.35 -31.54 9.09
CA ALA A 435 13.12 -32.76 9.33
C ALA A 435 13.44 -33.47 8.00
N VAL A 436 14.38 -34.42 8.06
CA VAL A 436 14.77 -35.32 6.97
C VAL A 436 14.65 -36.77 7.48
N PRO A 437 14.14 -37.73 6.68
CA PRO A 437 14.04 -39.13 7.09
C PRO A 437 15.38 -39.76 7.44
N ASP A 438 15.40 -40.67 8.40
CA ASP A 438 16.62 -41.34 8.85
C ASP A 438 17.18 -42.26 7.76
N ALA A 439 16.32 -43.03 7.09
CA ALA A 439 16.73 -43.90 5.97
C ALA A 439 17.35 -43.12 4.81
N LEU A 440 16.86 -41.89 4.54
CA LEU A 440 17.42 -41.01 3.52
C LEU A 440 18.84 -40.56 3.91
N ARG A 441 19.07 -40.20 5.18
CA ARG A 441 20.39 -39.81 5.67
C ARG A 441 21.39 -40.96 5.63
N GLU A 442 20.99 -42.13 6.10
CA GLU A 442 21.83 -43.34 6.05
C GLU A 442 22.20 -43.70 4.61
N TRP A 443 21.23 -43.62 3.69
CA TRP A 443 21.48 -43.82 2.26
C TRP A 443 22.44 -42.76 1.69
N LEU A 444 22.26 -41.48 2.04
CA LEU A 444 23.13 -40.38 1.60
C LEU A 444 24.57 -40.58 2.07
N ASP A 445 24.77 -40.97 3.34
CA ASP A 445 26.10 -41.23 3.90
C ASP A 445 26.77 -42.42 3.18
N GLY A 446 26.01 -43.47 2.88
CA GLY A 446 26.49 -44.63 2.13
C GLY A 446 26.95 -44.27 0.71
N VAL A 447 26.14 -43.53 -0.07
CA VAL A 447 26.45 -43.20 -1.47
C VAL A 447 27.51 -42.10 -1.61
N THR A 448 27.71 -41.28 -0.58
CA THR A 448 28.71 -40.21 -0.56
C THR A 448 29.97 -40.55 0.23
N ALA A 449 30.07 -41.76 0.78
CA ALA A 449 31.23 -42.22 1.52
C ALA A 449 32.53 -42.06 0.70
N GLY A 450 33.50 -41.34 1.26
CA GLY A 450 34.80 -41.10 0.62
C GLY A 450 34.81 -40.02 -0.48
N ILE A 451 33.71 -39.28 -0.68
CA ILE A 451 33.65 -38.15 -1.62
C ILE A 451 33.87 -36.84 -0.88
N GLU A 452 34.85 -36.06 -1.33
CA GLU A 452 35.12 -34.73 -0.79
C GLU A 452 34.40 -33.63 -1.57
N GLY A 453 33.83 -32.67 -0.84
CA GLY A 453 33.17 -31.48 -1.39
C GLY A 453 31.67 -31.64 -1.59
N GLU A 454 30.89 -30.65 -1.14
CA GLU A 454 29.42 -30.76 -1.13
C GLU A 454 28.80 -30.86 -2.52
N GLY A 455 29.35 -30.16 -3.53
CA GLY A 455 28.89 -30.28 -4.92
C GLY A 455 29.06 -31.69 -5.49
N ALA A 456 30.20 -32.33 -5.23
CA ALA A 456 30.48 -33.70 -5.69
C ALA A 456 29.60 -34.73 -4.98
N ARG A 457 29.37 -34.53 -3.67
CA ARG A 457 28.42 -35.34 -2.88
C ARG A 457 27.00 -35.19 -3.42
N LEU A 458 26.58 -33.98 -3.75
CA LEU A 458 25.26 -33.69 -4.31
C LEU A 458 25.06 -34.34 -5.68
N GLU A 459 25.99 -34.12 -6.61
CA GLU A 459 25.93 -34.73 -7.94
C GLU A 459 25.87 -36.26 -7.84
N ARG A 460 26.68 -36.86 -6.95
CA ARG A 460 26.64 -38.30 -6.72
C ARG A 460 25.30 -38.77 -6.15
N ALA A 461 24.76 -38.06 -5.15
CA ALA A 461 23.48 -38.41 -4.55
C ALA A 461 22.34 -38.35 -5.57
N LEU A 462 22.21 -37.26 -6.33
CA LEU A 462 21.15 -37.11 -7.34
C LEU A 462 21.30 -38.10 -8.50
N THR A 463 22.54 -38.42 -8.90
CA THR A 463 22.79 -39.45 -9.92
C THR A 463 22.42 -40.84 -9.39
N SER A 464 22.81 -41.17 -8.16
CA SER A 464 22.47 -42.45 -7.51
C SER A 464 20.97 -42.62 -7.35
N LEU A 465 20.25 -41.54 -7.01
CA LEU A 465 18.80 -41.54 -6.87
C LEU A 465 18.11 -41.97 -8.17
N ARG A 466 18.60 -41.47 -9.31
CA ARG A 466 18.11 -41.83 -10.65
C ARG A 466 18.52 -43.24 -11.07
N GLU A 467 19.73 -43.66 -10.71
CA GLU A 467 20.27 -44.98 -11.07
C GLU A 467 19.60 -46.12 -10.30
N GLN A 468 19.24 -45.88 -9.04
CA GLN A 468 18.65 -46.86 -8.12
C GLN A 468 17.12 -46.81 -8.09
N GLY A 469 16.52 -45.67 -8.46
CA GLY A 469 15.07 -45.50 -8.54
C GLY A 469 14.40 -46.24 -9.70
N TYR A 470 13.12 -46.55 -9.52
CA TYR A 470 12.22 -47.10 -10.54
C TYR A 470 10.96 -46.25 -10.61
N LEU A 471 10.63 -45.77 -11.81
CA LEU A 471 9.47 -44.93 -12.05
C LEU A 471 8.19 -45.77 -12.07
N SER A 472 7.25 -45.47 -11.18
CA SER A 472 5.89 -46.01 -11.21
C SER A 472 4.90 -45.10 -10.48
N HIS A 473 3.78 -44.81 -11.14
CA HIS A 473 2.69 -44.02 -10.60
C HIS A 473 1.73 -44.89 -9.76
N GLY A 474 1.75 -46.21 -9.95
CA GLY A 474 0.90 -47.16 -9.22
C GLY A 474 -0.57 -47.04 -9.60
N ILE A 475 -0.86 -46.64 -10.85
CA ILE A 475 -2.23 -46.44 -11.36
C ILE A 475 -2.63 -47.55 -12.33
N ALA A 476 -1.77 -47.86 -13.30
CA ALA A 476 -2.06 -48.86 -14.30
C ALA A 476 -1.88 -50.28 -13.74
N GLU A 477 -2.63 -51.24 -14.27
CA GLU A 477 -2.57 -52.65 -13.81
C GLU A 477 -1.19 -53.30 -14.04
N ASP A 478 -0.44 -52.81 -15.02
CA ASP A 478 0.92 -53.26 -15.37
C ASP A 478 2.03 -52.49 -14.65
N GLU A 479 1.67 -51.52 -13.80
CA GLU A 479 2.62 -50.77 -12.98
C GLU A 479 2.81 -51.39 -11.60
N ALA A 480 4.02 -51.31 -11.08
CA ALA A 480 4.29 -51.72 -9.70
C ALA A 480 3.48 -50.86 -8.71
N PRO A 481 2.98 -51.42 -7.61
CA PRO A 481 2.33 -50.62 -6.57
C PRO A 481 3.28 -49.55 -6.02
N SER A 482 2.82 -48.31 -5.99
CA SER A 482 3.56 -47.15 -5.49
C SER A 482 2.62 -46.33 -4.62
N ARG A 483 2.94 -46.11 -3.35
CA ARG A 483 2.13 -45.27 -2.45
C ARG A 483 2.29 -43.78 -2.81
N SER A 484 1.19 -43.02 -2.87
CA SER A 484 1.20 -41.57 -3.15
C SER A 484 1.78 -40.77 -1.98
N GLY A 485 2.13 -39.50 -2.24
CA GLY A 485 2.54 -38.57 -1.20
C GLY A 485 4.06 -38.46 -1.03
N HIS A 486 4.48 -37.51 -0.20
CA HIS A 486 5.88 -37.19 0.06
C HIS A 486 6.10 -36.74 1.51
N SER A 487 5.34 -37.34 2.44
CA SER A 487 5.57 -37.18 3.88
C SER A 487 6.88 -37.85 4.29
N LEU A 488 7.40 -37.49 5.46
CA LEU A 488 8.61 -38.11 6.01
C LEU A 488 8.50 -39.63 6.07
N ASP A 489 7.37 -40.15 6.54
CA ASP A 489 7.06 -41.60 6.57
C ASP A 489 7.11 -42.22 5.17
N ARG A 490 6.55 -41.55 4.16
CA ARG A 490 6.55 -42.04 2.78
C ARG A 490 7.93 -42.04 2.16
N LEU A 491 8.74 -41.02 2.44
CA LEU A 491 10.12 -40.96 1.97
C LEU A 491 10.99 -41.97 2.73
N ASP A 492 10.79 -42.18 4.02
CA ASP A 492 11.49 -43.20 4.80
C ASP A 492 11.23 -44.61 4.22
N GLU A 493 9.97 -44.91 3.89
CA GLU A 493 9.59 -46.15 3.20
C GLU A 493 10.27 -46.28 1.82
N LEU A 494 10.38 -45.19 1.05
CA LEU A 494 11.03 -45.20 -0.27
C LEU A 494 12.49 -45.64 -0.16
N PHE A 495 13.22 -45.13 0.83
CA PHE A 495 14.65 -45.44 1.04
C PHE A 495 14.88 -46.76 1.78
N SER A 496 13.91 -47.22 2.58
CA SER A 496 14.00 -48.50 3.32
C SER A 496 13.56 -49.71 2.49
N ALA A 497 12.84 -49.50 1.39
CA ALA A 497 12.35 -50.58 0.54
C ALA A 497 13.50 -51.28 -0.21
N PRO A 498 13.37 -52.59 -0.52
CA PRO A 498 14.37 -53.31 -1.33
C PRO A 498 14.57 -52.68 -2.72
N LEU A 499 13.50 -52.09 -3.28
CA LEU A 499 13.51 -51.34 -4.53
C LEU A 499 12.88 -49.97 -4.30
N MET A 500 13.56 -48.91 -4.74
CA MET A 500 13.07 -47.53 -4.64
C MET A 500 12.03 -47.25 -5.73
N ILE A 501 10.77 -47.61 -5.48
CA ILE A 501 9.66 -47.43 -6.43
C ILE A 501 8.86 -46.17 -6.07
N GLY A 502 8.75 -45.25 -7.03
CA GLY A 502 8.05 -43.98 -6.87
C GLY A 502 7.84 -43.26 -8.20
N ASP A 503 7.17 -42.12 -8.14
CA ASP A 503 6.99 -41.20 -9.27
C ASP A 503 7.75 -39.88 -9.02
N ALA A 504 7.64 -38.91 -9.94
CA ALA A 504 8.38 -37.66 -9.82
C ALA A 504 8.02 -36.86 -8.55
N GLU A 505 6.86 -37.08 -7.93
CA GLU A 505 6.50 -36.52 -6.62
C GLU A 505 7.55 -36.90 -5.56
N GLN A 506 7.79 -38.21 -5.40
CA GLN A 506 8.69 -38.70 -4.36
C GLN A 506 10.15 -38.38 -4.69
N PHE A 507 10.56 -38.56 -5.95
CA PHE A 507 11.96 -38.31 -6.34
C PHE A 507 12.33 -36.82 -6.30
N ALA A 508 11.42 -35.92 -6.65
CA ALA A 508 11.66 -34.47 -6.53
C ALA A 508 11.71 -34.02 -5.07
N ALA A 509 10.80 -34.51 -4.23
CA ALA A 509 10.85 -34.27 -2.79
C ALA A 509 12.17 -34.77 -2.18
N ALA A 510 12.55 -36.02 -2.45
CA ALA A 510 13.80 -36.60 -1.97
C ALA A 510 15.03 -35.82 -2.45
N GLY A 511 15.11 -35.48 -3.74
CA GLY A 511 16.20 -34.70 -4.31
C GLY A 511 16.35 -33.31 -3.67
N ALA A 512 15.23 -32.64 -3.35
CA ALA A 512 15.26 -31.36 -2.67
C ALA A 512 15.77 -31.49 -1.23
N LEU A 513 15.37 -32.54 -0.49
CA LEU A 513 15.85 -32.81 0.88
C LEU A 513 17.34 -33.17 0.88
N LEU A 514 17.80 -34.00 -0.06
CA LEU A 514 19.22 -34.36 -0.21
C LEU A 514 20.09 -33.12 -0.45
N ALA A 515 19.67 -32.23 -1.35
CA ALA A 515 20.37 -30.96 -1.60
C ALA A 515 20.52 -30.13 -0.33
N ARG A 516 19.49 -30.12 0.51
CA ARG A 516 19.44 -29.30 1.72
C ARG A 516 20.21 -29.88 2.89
N GLU A 517 20.23 -31.20 3.01
CA GLU A 517 21.09 -31.90 3.97
C GLU A 517 22.57 -31.61 3.66
N LEU A 518 22.92 -31.46 2.38
CA LEU A 518 24.25 -31.04 1.91
C LEU A 518 24.46 -29.51 1.93
N GLY A 519 23.52 -28.74 2.48
CA GLY A 519 23.63 -27.29 2.68
C GLY A 519 23.23 -26.43 1.48
N PHE A 520 22.82 -27.00 0.36
CA PHE A 520 22.34 -26.22 -0.79
C PHE A 520 20.87 -25.82 -0.60
N PRO A 521 20.50 -24.52 -0.70
CA PRO A 521 19.11 -24.13 -0.81
C PRO A 521 18.50 -24.77 -2.07
N SER A 522 17.31 -25.34 -1.93
CA SER A 522 16.63 -26.11 -2.98
C SER A 522 15.13 -25.86 -2.96
N ARG A 523 14.50 -26.08 -4.12
CA ARG A 523 13.04 -26.05 -4.28
C ARG A 523 12.60 -27.09 -5.30
N VAL A 524 11.44 -27.68 -5.09
CA VAL A 524 10.79 -28.58 -6.04
C VAL A 524 10.04 -27.73 -7.06
N ILE A 525 10.15 -28.07 -8.33
CA ILE A 525 9.38 -27.45 -9.39
C ILE A 525 8.50 -28.50 -10.04
N ILE A 526 7.22 -28.19 -10.21
CA ILE A 526 6.29 -28.98 -11.02
C ILE A 526 6.06 -28.27 -12.36
N GLY A 527 6.02 -29.03 -13.45
CA GLY A 527 5.81 -28.46 -14.77
C GLY A 527 6.02 -29.44 -15.91
N PHE A 528 6.52 -28.92 -17.03
CA PHE A 528 6.77 -29.68 -18.26
C PHE A 528 8.16 -29.33 -18.81
N GLY A 529 8.83 -30.34 -19.36
CA GLY A 529 10.08 -30.17 -20.09
C GLY A 529 11.19 -31.14 -19.65
N PRO A 530 12.39 -31.02 -20.24
CA PRO A 530 12.81 -29.99 -21.20
C PRO A 530 12.03 -30.01 -22.53
N LEU A 531 11.76 -28.84 -23.10
CA LEU A 531 10.98 -28.69 -24.33
C LEU A 531 11.84 -28.91 -25.59
N PRO A 532 11.28 -29.48 -26.68
CA PRO A 532 12.02 -29.81 -27.89
C PRO A 532 12.35 -28.62 -28.80
N GLY A 533 11.91 -27.39 -28.46
CA GLY A 533 12.19 -26.18 -29.26
C GLY A 533 11.44 -26.08 -30.59
N ALA A 534 10.37 -26.86 -30.77
CA ALA A 534 9.52 -26.78 -31.95
C ALA A 534 8.74 -25.45 -32.01
N ALA A 535 8.34 -25.03 -33.23
CA ALA A 535 7.54 -23.81 -33.41
C ALA A 535 6.24 -23.83 -32.58
N THR A 536 5.64 -25.01 -32.40
CA THR A 536 4.53 -25.25 -31.50
C THR A 536 4.67 -26.65 -30.91
N THR A 537 4.55 -26.78 -29.60
CA THR A 537 4.61 -28.05 -28.86
C THR A 537 3.28 -28.24 -28.12
N THR A 538 2.71 -29.44 -28.24
CA THR A 538 1.52 -29.84 -27.48
C THR A 538 1.99 -30.72 -26.34
N LEU A 539 1.61 -30.36 -25.11
CA LEU A 539 1.97 -31.07 -23.89
C LEU A 539 0.73 -31.74 -23.32
N LEU A 540 0.81 -33.05 -23.14
CA LEU A 540 -0.24 -33.87 -22.54
C LEU A 540 -0.16 -33.79 -21.01
N GLU A 541 -1.20 -34.26 -20.33
CA GLU A 541 -1.18 -34.37 -18.87
C GLU A 541 -0.13 -35.38 -18.40
N SER A 542 0.02 -36.49 -19.12
CA SER A 542 1.06 -37.50 -18.88
C SER A 542 2.49 -36.97 -19.03
N ASP A 543 2.69 -35.83 -19.70
CA ASP A 543 4.02 -35.21 -19.86
C ASP A 543 4.43 -34.40 -18.62
N ARG A 544 3.56 -34.31 -17.60
CA ARG A 544 3.85 -33.58 -16.37
C ARG A 544 5.01 -34.25 -15.62
N THR A 545 5.93 -33.43 -15.14
CA THR A 545 7.08 -33.89 -14.37
C THR A 545 7.37 -32.97 -13.21
N ALA A 546 8.24 -33.42 -12.31
CA ALA A 546 8.79 -32.62 -11.24
C ALA A 546 10.32 -32.73 -11.23
N TRP A 547 11.00 -31.60 -11.00
CA TRP A 547 12.45 -31.52 -10.89
C TRP A 547 12.86 -30.68 -9.70
N VAL A 548 14.15 -30.63 -9.41
CA VAL A 548 14.70 -29.85 -8.30
C VAL A 548 15.51 -28.70 -8.87
N GLU A 549 15.30 -27.49 -8.35
CA GLU A 549 16.21 -26.37 -8.57
C GLU A 549 17.09 -26.20 -7.33
N VAL A 550 18.40 -26.17 -7.54
CA VAL A 550 19.42 -26.05 -6.48
C VAL A 550 20.13 -24.71 -6.62
N ALA A 551 20.16 -23.92 -5.56
CA ALA A 551 20.88 -22.65 -5.52
C ALA A 551 22.37 -22.89 -5.25
N THR A 552 23.18 -22.55 -6.23
CA THR A 552 24.64 -22.53 -6.13
C THR A 552 25.14 -21.09 -5.95
N ALA A 553 26.43 -20.92 -5.65
CA ALA A 553 27.05 -19.59 -5.62
C ALA A 553 26.95 -18.82 -6.96
N GLU A 554 26.72 -19.50 -8.09
CA GLU A 554 26.56 -18.89 -9.42
C GLU A 554 25.09 -18.69 -9.83
N GLY A 555 24.13 -19.21 -9.06
CA GLY A 555 22.70 -19.15 -9.34
C GLY A 555 22.00 -20.50 -9.26
N TRP A 556 20.73 -20.52 -9.66
CA TRP A 556 19.88 -21.71 -9.65
C TRP A 556 20.21 -22.67 -10.79
N VAL A 557 20.37 -23.95 -10.47
CA VAL A 557 20.57 -25.05 -11.43
C VAL A 557 19.37 -25.98 -11.37
N ALA A 558 18.71 -26.21 -12.51
CA ALA A 558 17.65 -27.20 -12.63
C ALA A 558 18.26 -28.60 -12.83
N VAL A 559 17.88 -29.55 -11.99
CA VAL A 559 18.36 -30.94 -12.01
C VAL A 559 17.16 -31.89 -12.08
N ASP A 560 17.12 -32.72 -13.12
CA ASP A 560 16.15 -33.81 -13.21
C ASP A 560 16.56 -34.92 -12.26
N VAL A 561 15.60 -35.38 -11.45
CA VAL A 561 15.83 -36.38 -10.41
C VAL A 561 14.94 -37.61 -10.55
N ALA A 562 13.88 -37.53 -11.36
CA ALA A 562 13.06 -38.69 -11.68
C ALA A 562 13.85 -39.69 -12.54
N PRO A 563 13.84 -40.99 -12.21
CA PRO A 563 14.45 -42.02 -13.02
C PRO A 563 13.70 -42.19 -14.35
N GLN A 564 14.39 -42.73 -15.36
CA GLN A 564 13.73 -43.12 -16.60
C GLN A 564 12.90 -44.39 -16.37
N ARG A 565 11.77 -44.51 -17.08
CA ARG A 565 10.94 -45.72 -17.04
C ARG A 565 11.74 -46.91 -17.54
N ARG A 566 11.81 -47.97 -16.74
CA ARG A 566 12.51 -49.23 -17.04
C ARG A 566 11.80 -50.40 -16.36
N GLU A 567 12.01 -51.61 -16.86
CA GLU A 567 11.46 -52.82 -16.26
C GLU A 567 12.04 -53.05 -14.85
N LEU A 568 11.17 -53.51 -13.95
CA LEU A 568 11.61 -53.90 -12.61
C LEU A 568 12.38 -55.23 -12.67
N PRO A 569 13.42 -55.39 -11.84
CA PRO A 569 14.06 -56.69 -11.70
C PRO A 569 13.04 -57.71 -11.15
N PRO A 570 13.10 -58.97 -11.58
CA PRO A 570 12.21 -60.01 -11.07
C PRO A 570 12.39 -60.13 -9.55
N THR A 571 11.29 -60.03 -8.81
CA THR A 571 11.30 -60.25 -7.36
C THR A 571 11.68 -61.70 -7.09
N GLU A 572 12.73 -61.94 -6.30
CA GLU A 572 12.98 -63.27 -5.77
C GLU A 572 11.76 -63.67 -4.94
N PRO A 573 11.14 -64.84 -5.18
CA PRO A 573 10.01 -65.27 -4.37
C PRO A 573 10.47 -65.31 -2.91
N ASP A 574 9.71 -64.68 -2.01
CA ASP A 574 9.93 -64.79 -0.57
C ASP A 574 10.09 -66.26 -0.23
N ASP A 575 11.25 -66.65 0.31
CA ASP A 575 11.46 -67.99 0.82
C ASP A 575 10.28 -68.27 1.77
N PRO A 576 9.48 -69.34 1.55
CA PRO A 576 8.32 -69.59 2.35
C PRO A 576 8.77 -69.75 3.80
N VAL A 577 8.52 -68.74 4.62
CA VAL A 577 8.75 -68.80 6.06
C VAL A 577 8.02 -70.05 6.52
N PRO A 578 8.70 -71.06 7.11
CA PRO A 578 8.05 -72.29 7.47
C PRO A 578 6.96 -71.96 8.49
N VAL A 579 5.71 -72.04 8.06
CA VAL A 579 4.52 -71.94 8.89
C VAL A 579 4.60 -73.07 9.91
N SER A 580 5.17 -72.77 11.07
CA SER A 580 5.00 -73.58 12.26
C SER A 580 3.53 -73.48 12.64
N ARG A 581 2.75 -74.52 12.33
CA ARG A 581 1.33 -74.60 12.70
C ARG A 581 1.24 -74.49 14.23
N PRO A 582 0.61 -73.44 14.79
CA PRO A 582 0.17 -73.50 16.17
C PRO A 582 -0.91 -74.59 16.25
N GLN A 583 -0.86 -75.39 17.30
CA GLN A 583 -1.95 -76.33 17.60
C GLN A 583 -3.25 -75.53 17.74
N ASN A 584 -4.33 -76.05 17.15
CA ASN A 584 -5.67 -75.47 17.16
C ASN A 584 -6.06 -75.00 18.57
N ALA A 585 -6.01 -73.68 18.79
CA ALA A 585 -6.88 -73.02 19.72
C ALA A 585 -8.07 -72.52 18.93
N VAL A 586 -9.26 -72.87 19.42
CA VAL A 586 -10.58 -72.53 18.87
C VAL A 586 -10.59 -71.07 18.40
N GLN A 587 -10.85 -70.86 17.11
CA GLN A 587 -11.04 -69.53 16.53
C GLN A 587 -12.24 -68.87 17.24
N PRO A 588 -12.09 -67.67 17.83
CA PRO A 588 -13.21 -66.77 17.98
C PRO A 588 -13.81 -66.50 16.59
N PRO A 589 -15.10 -66.13 16.48
CA PRO A 589 -15.66 -65.73 15.20
C PRO A 589 -14.76 -64.65 14.60
N VAL A 590 -14.46 -64.80 13.31
CA VAL A 590 -13.88 -63.73 12.52
C VAL A 590 -14.93 -62.62 12.53
N ASP A 591 -14.71 -61.56 13.29
CA ASP A 591 -15.37 -60.30 12.98
C ASP A 591 -14.87 -59.92 11.59
N ASP A 592 -15.79 -59.89 10.62
CA ASP A 592 -15.51 -59.38 9.29
C ASP A 592 -14.76 -58.05 9.46
N ALA A 593 -13.57 -57.95 8.87
CA ALA A 593 -12.94 -56.65 8.73
C ALA A 593 -13.99 -55.72 8.10
N PRO A 594 -14.28 -54.55 8.70
CA PRO A 594 -15.18 -53.61 8.04
C PRO A 594 -14.62 -53.43 6.62
N PRO A 595 -15.49 -53.44 5.59
CA PRO A 595 -15.03 -53.21 4.23
C PRO A 595 -14.16 -51.96 4.27
N LEU A 596 -13.01 -52.00 3.60
CA LEU A 596 -12.27 -50.79 3.30
C LEU A 596 -13.31 -49.84 2.71
N GLU A 597 -13.71 -48.84 3.49
CA GLU A 597 -14.46 -47.72 2.95
C GLU A 597 -13.53 -47.19 1.89
N GLU A 598 -13.91 -47.49 0.65
CA GLU A 598 -13.52 -46.77 -0.54
C GLU A 598 -13.83 -45.32 -0.16
N LEU A 599 -12.81 -44.65 0.38
CA LEU A 599 -12.83 -43.22 0.61
C LEU A 599 -13.03 -42.67 -0.79
N ALA A 600 -14.30 -42.44 -1.12
CA ALA A 600 -14.67 -41.70 -2.30
C ALA A 600 -13.75 -40.48 -2.30
N PRO A 601 -13.08 -40.17 -3.43
CA PRO A 601 -12.27 -38.95 -3.51
C PRO A 601 -13.15 -37.85 -2.93
N PRO A 602 -12.63 -37.02 -1.98
CA PRO A 602 -13.46 -36.02 -1.35
C PRO A 602 -14.16 -35.29 -2.48
N GLU A 603 -15.49 -35.37 -2.51
CA GLU A 603 -16.28 -34.51 -3.36
C GLU A 603 -15.89 -33.12 -2.89
N ILE A 604 -14.99 -32.50 -3.65
CA ILE A 604 -14.76 -31.08 -3.60
C ILE A 604 -16.08 -30.55 -4.14
N GLU A 605 -17.05 -30.40 -3.24
CA GLU A 605 -18.03 -29.35 -3.39
C GLU A 605 -17.17 -28.12 -3.69
N ALA A 606 -17.20 -27.70 -4.95
CA ALA A 606 -16.81 -26.37 -5.32
C ALA A 606 -17.55 -25.51 -4.31
N ARG A 607 -16.81 -25.00 -3.33
CA ARG A 607 -17.33 -24.02 -2.41
C ARG A 607 -17.64 -22.87 -3.33
N ASP A 608 -18.89 -22.82 -3.78
CA ASP A 608 -19.48 -21.64 -4.34
C ASP A 608 -19.26 -20.63 -3.23
N ASP A 609 -18.19 -19.85 -3.37
CA ASP A 609 -18.05 -18.55 -2.75
C ASP A 609 -19.24 -17.78 -3.29
N THR A 610 -20.38 -18.01 -2.63
CA THR A 610 -21.59 -17.24 -2.75
C THR A 610 -21.20 -15.89 -2.20
N GLY A 611 -20.57 -15.10 -3.07
CA GLY A 611 -20.42 -13.68 -2.86
C GLY A 611 -21.76 -13.19 -2.36
N LEU A 612 -21.72 -12.39 -1.28
CA LEU A 612 -22.88 -11.87 -0.57
C LEU A 612 -24.07 -11.71 -1.50
N ASP A 613 -25.21 -12.30 -1.13
CA ASP A 613 -26.49 -12.21 -1.83
C ASP A 613 -26.67 -10.82 -2.48
N PRO A 614 -27.08 -10.67 -3.75
CA PRO A 614 -27.13 -9.38 -4.45
C PRO A 614 -27.85 -8.27 -3.66
N PHE A 615 -28.79 -8.67 -2.79
CA PHE A 615 -29.43 -7.80 -1.82
C PHE A 615 -28.44 -7.16 -0.83
N TRP A 616 -27.57 -7.95 -0.19
CA TRP A 616 -26.56 -7.45 0.75
C TRP A 616 -25.49 -6.61 0.07
N GLN A 617 -25.11 -6.92 -1.17
CA GLN A 617 -24.24 -6.05 -1.96
C GLN A 617 -24.89 -4.68 -2.23
N ALA A 618 -26.18 -4.66 -2.58
CA ALA A 618 -26.93 -3.42 -2.74
C ALA A 618 -27.03 -2.62 -1.43
N VAL A 619 -27.29 -3.29 -0.30
CA VAL A 619 -27.33 -2.66 1.03
C VAL A 619 -25.98 -2.04 1.41
N LEU A 620 -24.87 -2.76 1.19
CA LEU A 620 -23.52 -2.25 1.43
C LEU A 620 -23.17 -1.08 0.52
N ALA A 621 -23.57 -1.12 -0.76
CA ALA A 621 -23.40 0.00 -1.68
C ALA A 621 -24.18 1.24 -1.20
N VAL A 622 -25.43 1.08 -0.77
CA VAL A 622 -26.25 2.17 -0.21
C VAL A 622 -25.63 2.72 1.07
N LEU A 623 -25.19 1.86 2.00
CA LEU A 623 -24.50 2.26 3.22
C LEU A 623 -23.20 3.03 2.94
N ARG A 624 -22.44 2.60 1.93
CA ARG A 624 -21.21 3.27 1.51
C ARG A 624 -21.50 4.67 0.95
N VAL A 625 -22.51 4.79 0.08
CA VAL A 625 -22.97 6.08 -0.44
C VAL A 625 -23.47 6.98 0.70
N LEU A 626 -24.29 6.45 1.61
CA LEU A 626 -24.77 7.16 2.77
C LEU A 626 -23.62 7.63 3.68
N GLY A 627 -22.61 6.78 3.89
CA GLY A 627 -21.40 7.10 4.64
C GLY A 627 -20.61 8.26 4.01
N VAL A 628 -20.44 8.25 2.70
CA VAL A 628 -19.78 9.36 1.96
C VAL A 628 -20.60 10.65 2.06
N VAL A 629 -21.92 10.58 1.89
CA VAL A 629 -22.81 11.74 2.04
C VAL A 629 -22.74 12.33 3.45
N LEU A 630 -22.76 11.47 4.47
CA LEU A 630 -22.63 11.87 5.87
C LEU A 630 -21.25 12.49 6.16
N LEU A 631 -20.18 11.93 5.60
CA LEU A 631 -18.82 12.47 5.74
C LEU A 631 -18.71 13.87 5.12
N VAL A 632 -19.22 14.05 3.90
CA VAL A 632 -19.24 15.36 3.23
C VAL A 632 -20.08 16.36 4.02
N ALA A 633 -21.26 15.95 4.50
CA ALA A 633 -22.11 16.79 5.35
C ALA A 633 -21.40 17.16 6.66
N ALA A 634 -20.69 16.23 7.29
CA ALA A 634 -19.91 16.48 8.51
C ALA A 634 -18.75 17.46 8.26
N LEU A 635 -18.04 17.33 7.14
CA LEU A 635 -16.98 18.26 6.71
C LEU A 635 -17.52 19.68 6.47
N LEU A 636 -18.69 19.80 5.83
CA LEU A 636 -19.36 21.08 5.63
C LEU A 636 -19.88 21.68 6.95
N ALA A 637 -20.32 20.83 7.89
CA ALA A 637 -20.81 21.24 9.20
C ALA A 637 -19.69 21.57 10.20
N ALA A 638 -18.49 20.99 10.04
CA ALA A 638 -17.34 21.13 10.93
C ALA A 638 -16.99 22.57 11.34
N PRO A 639 -16.89 23.56 10.44
CA PRO A 639 -16.60 24.95 10.85
C PRO A 639 -17.69 25.55 11.73
N PHE A 640 -18.96 25.20 11.49
CA PHE A 640 -20.09 25.68 12.28
C PHE A 640 -20.14 25.01 13.67
N LEU A 641 -19.92 23.69 13.71
CA LEU A 641 -19.80 22.92 14.94
C LEU A 641 -18.62 23.40 15.79
N GLY A 642 -17.49 23.73 15.18
CA GLY A 642 -16.31 24.28 15.86
C GLY A 642 -16.59 25.61 16.56
N ILE A 643 -17.38 26.50 15.94
CA ILE A 643 -17.79 27.77 16.57
C ILE A 643 -18.68 27.51 17.79
N VAL A 644 -19.66 26.63 17.65
CA VAL A 644 -20.57 26.25 18.74
C VAL A 644 -19.79 25.59 19.89
N ALA A 645 -18.90 24.65 19.58
CA ALA A 645 -18.04 23.98 20.55
C ALA A 645 -17.12 24.97 21.29
N ALA A 646 -16.50 25.92 20.58
CA ALA A 646 -15.68 26.95 21.20
C ALA A 646 -16.46 27.82 22.19
N LYS A 647 -17.70 28.19 21.86
CA LYS A 647 -18.60 28.94 22.77
C LYS A 647 -19.01 28.10 23.98
N LEU A 648 -19.38 26.84 23.77
CA LEU A 648 -19.75 25.92 24.85
C LEU A 648 -18.58 25.65 25.80
N HIS A 649 -17.37 25.46 25.26
CA HIS A 649 -16.15 25.29 26.05
C HIS A 649 -15.84 26.54 26.87
N ARG A 650 -15.95 27.73 26.26
CA ARG A 650 -15.78 29.01 26.97
C ARG A 650 -16.79 29.17 28.11
N ARG A 651 -18.06 28.81 27.87
CA ARG A 651 -19.11 28.84 28.90
C ARG A 651 -18.83 27.85 30.03
N ARG A 652 -18.47 26.60 29.69
CA ARG A 652 -18.09 25.57 30.68
C ARG A 652 -16.94 26.07 31.55
N ARG A 653 -15.86 26.57 30.96
CA ARG A 653 -14.72 27.15 31.69
C ARG A 653 -15.11 28.30 32.62
N ARG A 654 -16.03 29.17 32.20
CA ARG A 654 -16.54 30.28 33.03
C ARG A 654 -17.42 29.77 34.18
N ARG A 655 -18.20 28.71 33.96
CA ARG A 655 -19.10 28.12 34.97
C ARG A 655 -18.35 27.28 36.01
N THR A 656 -17.26 26.64 35.62
CA THR A 656 -16.42 25.78 36.49
C THR A 656 -15.15 26.48 36.99
N ALA A 657 -15.12 27.81 37.03
CA ALA A 657 -14.00 28.53 37.62
C ALA A 657 -13.93 28.27 39.14
N ALA A 658 -12.73 28.10 39.70
CA ALA A 658 -12.57 27.77 41.12
C ALA A 658 -13.09 28.88 42.05
N ASP A 659 -12.85 30.15 41.69
CA ASP A 659 -13.31 31.31 42.45
C ASP A 659 -14.80 31.61 42.17
N PRO A 660 -15.69 31.63 43.20
CA PRO A 660 -17.09 32.03 43.07
C PRO A 660 -17.29 33.41 42.42
N ALA A 661 -16.41 34.39 42.69
CA ALA A 661 -16.51 35.72 42.10
C ALA A 661 -16.25 35.69 40.58
N LEU A 662 -15.28 34.88 40.13
CA LEU A 662 -15.01 34.66 38.70
C LEU A 662 -16.15 33.89 38.01
N ARG A 663 -16.83 32.97 38.72
CA ARG A 663 -18.04 32.30 38.20
C ARG A 663 -19.18 33.30 37.96
N ILE A 664 -19.42 34.20 38.92
CA ILE A 664 -20.45 35.26 38.82
C ILE A 664 -20.13 36.22 37.66
N LEU A 665 -18.88 36.69 37.57
CA LEU A 665 -18.41 37.51 36.45
C LEU A 665 -18.53 36.77 35.10
N GLY A 666 -18.25 35.47 35.12
CA GLY A 666 -18.42 34.56 33.99
C GLY A 666 -19.85 34.51 33.45
N GLY A 667 -20.85 34.47 34.35
CA GLY A 667 -22.27 34.52 34.02
C GLY A 667 -22.65 35.83 33.32
N TRP A 668 -22.20 36.98 33.83
CA TRP A 668 -22.41 38.28 33.18
C TRP A 668 -21.78 38.37 31.77
N HIS A 669 -20.55 37.88 31.62
CA HIS A 669 -19.89 37.83 30.32
C HIS A 669 -20.60 36.91 29.32
N ASP A 670 -21.17 35.78 29.78
CA ASP A 670 -21.93 34.86 28.94
C ASP A 670 -23.21 35.52 28.39
N VAL A 671 -23.96 36.26 29.22
CA VAL A 671 -25.15 37.01 28.79
C VAL A 671 -24.79 38.10 27.79
N THR A 672 -23.77 38.91 28.07
CA THR A 672 -23.37 40.00 27.18
C THR A 672 -22.81 39.49 25.83
N ASP A 673 -22.14 38.33 25.84
CA ASP A 673 -21.71 37.64 24.62
C ASP A 673 -22.91 37.14 23.80
N GLN A 674 -23.91 36.56 24.46
CA GLN A 674 -25.15 36.11 23.81
C GLN A 674 -25.94 37.28 23.21
N ALA A 675 -26.04 38.40 23.93
CA ALA A 675 -26.71 39.60 23.45
C ALA A 675 -26.04 40.16 22.17
N ARG A 676 -24.70 40.21 22.12
CA ARG A 676 -23.96 40.60 20.91
C ARG A 676 -24.17 39.61 19.76
N ASP A 677 -24.26 38.33 20.05
CA ASP A 677 -24.52 37.30 19.04
C ASP A 677 -25.92 37.42 18.44
N TYR A 678 -26.89 37.98 19.18
CA TYR A 678 -28.21 38.39 18.68
C TYR A 678 -28.23 39.79 18.03
N GLY A 679 -27.07 40.46 17.92
CA GLY A 679 -26.94 41.76 17.26
C GLY A 679 -27.24 42.97 18.15
N VAL A 680 -27.31 42.81 19.47
CA VAL A 680 -27.41 43.96 20.40
C VAL A 680 -26.09 44.72 20.41
N GLU A 681 -26.12 46.01 20.08
CA GLU A 681 -24.94 46.89 20.10
C GLU A 681 -24.62 47.32 21.54
N LEU A 682 -23.57 46.73 22.12
CA LEU A 682 -23.06 47.12 23.43
C LEU A 682 -21.88 48.10 23.26
N PRO A 683 -21.93 49.32 23.85
CA PRO A 683 -20.83 50.28 23.76
C PRO A 683 -19.51 49.70 24.29
N VAL A 684 -18.38 50.14 23.71
CA VAL A 684 -17.06 49.57 23.97
C VAL A 684 -16.58 49.79 25.41
N ALA A 685 -17.02 50.88 26.04
CA ALA A 685 -16.67 51.28 27.40
C ALA A 685 -17.89 51.34 28.33
N ALA A 686 -18.96 50.61 28.01
CA ALA A 686 -20.17 50.63 28.83
C ALA A 686 -19.92 50.05 30.23
N THR A 687 -20.45 50.72 31.26
CA THR A 687 -20.58 50.13 32.60
C THR A 687 -21.54 48.93 32.57
N ARG A 688 -21.51 48.04 33.58
CA ARG A 688 -22.41 46.86 33.59
C ARG A 688 -23.89 47.28 33.55
N THR A 689 -24.24 48.37 34.23
CA THR A 689 -25.59 48.94 34.20
C THR A 689 -25.96 49.51 32.82
N GLU A 690 -25.06 50.23 32.14
CA GLU A 690 -25.29 50.72 30.77
C GLU A 690 -25.45 49.57 29.77
N ALA A 691 -24.64 48.52 29.90
CA ALA A 691 -24.77 47.32 29.07
C ALA A 691 -26.08 46.56 29.35
N ALA A 692 -26.54 46.51 30.60
CA ALA A 692 -27.84 45.95 30.96
C ALA A 692 -29.01 46.76 30.38
N GLN A 693 -28.93 48.09 30.38
CA GLN A 693 -29.91 48.97 29.75
C GLN A 693 -29.98 48.73 28.23
N ALA A 694 -28.83 48.57 27.57
CA ALA A 694 -28.76 48.26 26.14
C ALA A 694 -29.33 46.86 25.80
N ILE A 695 -29.27 45.90 26.74
CA ILE A 695 -29.92 44.59 26.59
C ILE A 695 -31.45 44.70 26.70
N GLY A 696 -31.97 45.72 27.39
CA GLY A 696 -33.40 46.05 27.44
C GLY A 696 -34.26 45.06 28.24
N ARG A 697 -33.66 44.29 29.17
CA ARG A 697 -34.36 43.33 30.03
C ARG A 697 -34.21 43.70 31.51
N PRO A 698 -35.29 43.76 32.31
CA PRO A 698 -35.19 44.08 33.74
C PRO A 698 -34.26 43.14 34.52
N SER A 699 -34.28 41.84 34.20
CA SER A 699 -33.38 40.84 34.78
C SER A 699 -31.90 41.08 34.48
N ALA A 700 -31.57 41.74 33.37
CA ALA A 700 -30.19 42.12 33.05
C ALA A 700 -29.66 43.20 34.02
N LEU A 701 -30.51 44.12 34.47
CA LEU A 701 -30.14 45.16 35.46
C LEU A 701 -29.88 44.55 36.84
N VAL A 702 -30.69 43.57 37.24
CA VAL A 702 -30.47 42.82 38.48
C VAL A 702 -29.15 42.05 38.42
N LEU A 703 -28.91 41.33 37.32
CA LEU A 703 -27.68 40.57 37.12
C LEU A 703 -26.43 41.47 37.11
N ALA A 704 -26.52 42.66 36.50
CA ALA A 704 -25.45 43.66 36.52
C ALA A 704 -25.11 44.12 37.95
N ARG A 705 -26.13 44.47 38.75
CA ARG A 705 -25.94 44.90 40.15
C ARG A 705 -25.38 43.80 41.04
N VAL A 706 -25.87 42.56 40.89
CA VAL A 706 -25.35 41.40 41.64
C VAL A 706 -23.90 41.12 41.27
N THR A 707 -23.55 41.24 39.98
CA THR A 707 -22.17 41.08 39.51
C THR A 707 -21.26 42.19 40.04
N ASP A 708 -21.71 43.45 40.04
CA ASP A 708 -20.93 44.57 40.61
C ASP A 708 -20.73 44.38 42.12
N ARG A 709 -21.77 43.97 42.86
CA ARG A 709 -21.63 43.65 44.29
C ARG A 709 -20.62 42.52 44.51
N ALA A 710 -20.68 41.43 43.74
CA ALA A 710 -19.76 40.30 43.89
C ALA A 710 -18.29 40.64 43.58
N VAL A 711 -18.03 41.69 42.80
CA VAL A 711 -16.67 42.13 42.43
C VAL A 711 -16.12 43.17 43.39
N TYR A 712 -16.97 44.04 43.94
CA TYR A 712 -16.54 45.20 44.75
C TYR A 712 -16.90 45.10 46.24
N ALA A 713 -17.67 44.10 46.67
CA ALA A 713 -17.93 43.88 48.09
C ALA A 713 -16.68 43.34 48.80
N PRO A 714 -16.47 43.72 50.08
CA PRO A 714 -15.34 43.22 50.88
C PRO A 714 -15.48 41.74 51.27
N GLU A 715 -16.70 41.20 51.26
CA GLU A 715 -16.98 39.79 51.59
C GLU A 715 -16.96 38.92 50.31
N PRO A 716 -16.26 37.77 50.31
CA PRO A 716 -16.23 36.88 49.17
C PRO A 716 -17.60 36.20 48.95
N PRO A 717 -18.08 36.08 47.70
CA PRO A 717 -19.35 35.43 47.42
C PRO A 717 -19.30 33.93 47.70
N SER A 718 -20.43 33.38 48.13
CA SER A 718 -20.60 31.95 48.39
C SER A 718 -20.78 31.14 47.10
N GLU A 719 -20.54 29.83 47.16
CA GLU A 719 -20.76 28.94 46.01
C GLU A 719 -22.23 28.91 45.56
N HIS A 720 -23.16 28.92 46.52
CA HIS A 720 -24.59 28.93 46.25
C HIS A 720 -25.07 30.23 45.58
N GLU A 721 -24.43 31.36 45.86
CA GLU A 721 -24.69 32.61 45.13
C GLU A 721 -24.21 32.53 43.68
N ALA A 722 -23.07 31.92 43.42
CA ALA A 722 -22.58 31.71 42.06
C ALA A 722 -23.52 30.81 41.23
N GLU A 723 -24.07 29.76 41.83
CA GLU A 723 -25.06 28.88 41.18
C GLU A 723 -26.35 29.62 40.82
N ARG A 724 -26.93 30.36 41.78
CA ARG A 724 -28.14 31.18 41.55
C ARG A 724 -27.93 32.24 40.46
N VAL A 725 -26.73 32.82 40.39
CA VAL A 725 -26.37 33.75 39.30
C VAL A 725 -26.37 33.06 37.94
N TRP A 726 -25.87 31.83 37.84
CA TRP A 726 -25.89 31.06 36.60
C TRP A 726 -27.30 30.64 36.18
N GLU A 727 -28.19 30.34 37.13
CA GLU A 727 -29.61 30.11 36.84
C GLU A 727 -30.28 31.38 36.29
N ALA A 728 -30.03 32.53 36.91
CA ALA A 728 -30.53 33.83 36.43
C ALA A 728 -29.97 34.20 35.04
N ALA A 729 -28.69 33.91 34.79
CA ALA A 729 -28.05 34.11 33.49
C ALA A 729 -28.66 33.19 32.41
N ASP A 730 -28.94 31.93 32.75
CA ASP A 730 -29.55 30.96 31.84
C ASP A 730 -30.99 31.36 31.48
N ALA A 731 -31.78 31.80 32.46
CA ALA A 731 -33.12 32.34 32.25
C ALA A 731 -33.09 33.61 31.38
N LEU A 732 -32.16 34.52 31.62
CA LEU A 732 -31.99 35.72 30.80
C LEU A 732 -31.60 35.37 29.36
N ARG A 733 -30.73 34.37 29.14
CA ARG A 733 -30.41 33.88 27.78
C ARG A 733 -31.61 33.28 27.07
N ALA A 734 -32.45 32.53 27.77
CA ALA A 734 -33.70 32.01 27.21
C ALA A 734 -34.63 33.15 26.78
N SER A 735 -34.76 34.19 27.60
CA SER A 735 -35.58 35.37 27.27
C SER A 735 -35.06 36.18 26.06
N LEU A 736 -33.76 36.09 25.74
CA LEU A 736 -33.20 36.70 24.52
C LEU A 736 -33.56 35.91 23.25
N ALA A 737 -33.86 34.61 23.39
CA ALA A 737 -34.29 33.74 22.30
C ALA A 737 -35.81 33.75 22.08
N GLU A 738 -36.59 34.23 23.05
CA GLU A 738 -38.04 34.43 22.94
C GLU A 738 -38.37 35.44 21.83
N GLY A 739 -39.38 35.12 21.01
CA GLY A 739 -39.78 35.94 19.86
C GLY A 739 -38.87 35.85 18.62
N ARG A 740 -37.76 35.09 18.66
CA ARG A 740 -36.84 34.89 17.52
C ARG A 740 -37.17 33.63 16.73
N ASN A 741 -37.10 33.72 15.40
CA ASN A 741 -37.33 32.57 14.52
C ASN A 741 -36.16 31.57 14.53
N ARG A 742 -36.37 30.35 14.02
CA ARG A 742 -35.34 29.27 14.01
C ARG A 742 -34.05 29.70 13.28
N ARG A 743 -34.15 30.52 12.23
CA ARG A 743 -32.99 31.01 11.46
C ARG A 743 -32.16 32.01 12.25
N GLU A 744 -32.79 32.91 13.00
CA GLU A 744 -32.11 33.90 13.85
C GLU A 744 -31.38 33.24 15.01
N ARG A 745 -31.99 32.22 15.62
CA ARG A 745 -31.33 31.42 16.67
C ARG A 745 -30.09 30.71 16.13
N TRP A 746 -30.18 30.11 14.95
CA TRP A 746 -29.04 29.45 14.30
C TRP A 746 -27.93 30.44 13.91
N ARG A 747 -28.29 31.60 13.35
CA ARG A 747 -27.34 32.68 13.05
C ARG A 747 -26.62 33.18 14.30
N ALA A 748 -27.32 33.35 15.41
CA ALA A 748 -26.72 33.76 16.68
C ALA A 748 -25.77 32.68 17.24
N ALA A 749 -26.17 31.40 17.17
CA ALA A 749 -25.33 30.27 17.60
C ALA A 749 -23.99 30.24 16.84
N VAL A 750 -24.03 30.44 15.53
CA VAL A 750 -22.88 30.39 14.61
C VAL A 750 -22.12 31.73 14.48
N SER A 751 -22.63 32.82 15.06
CA SER A 751 -21.99 34.14 15.00
C SER A 751 -20.58 34.13 15.63
N MET A 752 -19.58 34.71 14.94
CA MET A 752 -18.24 34.91 15.50
C MET A 752 -18.08 36.24 16.25
N THR A 753 -19.14 37.03 16.38
CA THR A 753 -19.07 38.40 16.93
C THR A 753 -18.58 38.41 18.37
N SER A 754 -19.08 37.50 19.21
CA SER A 754 -18.61 37.37 20.60
C SER A 754 -17.22 36.73 20.76
N LEU A 755 -16.67 36.10 19.71
CA LEU A 755 -15.33 35.48 19.71
C LEU A 755 -14.24 36.42 19.18
N ARG A 756 -14.61 37.49 18.47
CA ARG A 756 -13.67 38.43 17.84
C ARG A 756 -12.98 39.40 18.79
N ARG A 757 -13.36 39.45 20.07
CA ARG A 757 -12.82 40.42 21.02
C ARG A 757 -11.70 39.82 21.89
N TYR A 758 -10.47 40.09 21.49
CA TYR A 758 -9.34 40.24 22.40
C TYR A 758 -8.87 41.70 22.30
N PRO A 759 -9.31 42.61 23.19
CA PRO A 759 -8.74 43.94 23.30
C PRO A 759 -7.59 43.91 24.32
N GLY A 760 -6.35 44.16 23.87
CA GLY A 760 -5.21 44.17 24.80
C GLY A 760 -3.82 44.33 24.17
N ARG A 761 -3.57 45.44 23.45
CA ARG A 761 -2.26 46.09 23.44
C ARG A 761 -2.48 47.58 23.16
N GLY A 762 -2.71 48.33 24.23
CA GLY A 762 -2.67 49.79 24.17
C GLY A 762 -1.29 50.21 23.69
N ARG A 763 -1.24 50.94 22.57
CA ARG A 763 -0.08 51.77 22.23
C ARG A 763 -0.01 52.83 23.32
N THR A 764 0.95 52.70 24.22
CA THR A 764 1.45 53.82 25.01
C THR A 764 2.09 54.81 24.06
N THR A 765 1.32 55.79 23.58
CA THR A 765 1.88 57.06 23.14
C THR A 765 2.45 57.73 24.37
N GLY A 766 3.78 57.71 24.49
CA GLY A 766 4.50 58.44 25.53
C GLY A 766 4.23 59.93 25.40
N GLY A 767 3.40 60.47 26.28
CA GLY A 767 3.36 61.88 26.58
C GLY A 767 4.63 62.23 27.36
N ARG A 768 5.58 62.87 26.67
CA ARG A 768 6.71 63.58 27.30
C ARG A 768 6.12 64.62 28.25
N ARG A 769 6.51 64.55 29.52
CA ARG A 769 6.54 65.71 30.40
C ARG A 769 7.59 66.69 29.86
N ARG A 770 7.17 67.89 29.48
CA ARG A 770 7.66 69.17 29.99
C ARG A 770 6.54 70.19 29.88
#